data_AF-A0A6A3C7W5-F1
#
_entry.id   AF-A0A6A3C7W5-F1
#
_cell.length_a   1.000
_cell.length_b   1.000
_cell.length_c   1.000
_cell.angle_alpha   90.00
_cell.angle_beta   90.00
_cell.angle_gamma   90.00
#
_symmetry.space_group_name_H-M   'P 1'
#
loop_
_entity.id
_entity.type
_entity.pdbx_description
1 polymer ?
#
loop_
_entity_poly.entity_id
_entity_poly.type
_entity_poly.pdbx_seq_one_letter_code
_entity_poly.pdbx_strand_id
1 'polypeptide(L)'
;MMQSDNFPLSWTFESFLNSTIDQSYAGLNMGFHFDQSSEISHFSSIFPCNDQFQDPLEGLESMLIDGIDDIYNCLDESEALSSPSREFDSPSASMRSSEGSTLTLPGDAMQIDTQLSVFHLLKAYAEAIEKNQSELAEVILRSVCERASPVGETWERVAFGLCRDVQQYGSDYLIQESSKNFEAALRVFYQMFPYWRFAHFASNSAILEAMPNDADMLHIVDFDISEGIQWPPVIEAMASKHKSMRLTSICCGDEDIDRFPCRFEDRMRQLCDHARSFGVNLKVEEMGIHDLVNELKIKKRGGNREWLAFNCTVGIGKRRSRTIVNEFLNIAKDYVSRHKGIITFGDGYAYEKPKDCSEFATFFDDQLTHYQAVLESMESGFAKHLLQARMAMECLFVGPNICGQAWLQQWKEMNETQHFDAGNAIKGFRVGSERLLEAQEIVRDGDNLYEVTIGGDSDNELALEWRGITLARGLKKHLKRLNAPRHWMLDKLGGAFAPKPSSGPHKSRECLPLILILRNRLKYALTYREVIAILMQRHVMVDGKVRTDKTYPAGFMDVVSIPKTNEDFRLLYDTKGRFRLHAITGDETKFKLCKVRSVQFGQKGIPYLNTYDGRTIRYPDPLIKANDTIKLDLESNKIVDFIKFDVGNVVMVTGGRNRGRVGVIKNREKHKGSFETIHVQDAAGHEFATRLGNVFTIGKGTKPWVTLPKGKGIKLSIIEEARKRLSGQNAA
;
A
#
# COMPACT_ATOMS: atom_id res chain seq x y z
N MET A 1 -37.25 23.34 31.46
CA MET A 1 -36.70 22.61 32.62
C MET A 1 -37.44 21.28 32.73
N MET A 2 -37.03 20.28 31.95
CA MET A 2 -37.37 18.86 32.08
C MET A 2 -36.24 18.08 31.41
N GLN A 3 -35.93 16.94 32.01
CA GLN A 3 -34.60 16.35 32.13
C GLN A 3 -34.04 15.77 30.82
N SER A 4 -32.73 15.96 30.66
CA SER A 4 -31.86 15.16 29.82
C SER A 4 -31.68 13.79 30.46
N ASP A 5 -32.16 12.74 29.79
CA ASP A 5 -31.83 11.36 30.15
C ASP A 5 -30.35 11.11 29.81
N ASN A 6 -29.50 11.31 30.83
CA ASN A 6 -28.13 10.85 30.86
C ASN A 6 -28.14 9.31 30.85
N PHE A 7 -27.81 8.70 29.71
CA PHE A 7 -27.45 7.29 29.66
C PHE A 7 -26.04 7.10 30.28
N PRO A 8 -25.86 6.24 31.29
CA PRO A 8 -24.54 5.83 31.73
C PRO A 8 -24.08 4.68 30.82
N LEU A 9 -23.40 5.00 29.72
CA LEU A 9 -22.60 4.02 28.96
C LEU A 9 -21.14 4.19 29.34
N SER A 10 -20.81 3.91 30.61
CA SER A 10 -19.44 3.62 31.00
C SER A 10 -19.13 2.21 30.52
N TRP A 11 -18.58 2.10 29.30
CA TRP A 11 -17.97 0.87 28.80
C TRP A 11 -16.73 0.58 29.63
N THR A 12 -16.86 -0.16 30.73
CA THR A 12 -15.70 -0.63 31.51
C THR A 12 -15.22 -1.94 30.93
N PHE A 13 -14.02 -1.89 30.35
CA PHE A 13 -13.21 -2.97 29.78
C PHE A 13 -13.11 -4.26 30.66
N GLU A 14 -13.33 -4.17 31.97
CA GLU A 14 -13.37 -5.32 32.88
C GLU A 14 -14.57 -6.26 32.67
N SER A 15 -15.72 -5.79 32.16
CA SER A 15 -16.88 -6.68 31.95
C SER A 15 -16.69 -7.66 30.77
N PHE A 16 -15.77 -7.34 29.85
CA PHE A 16 -15.46 -8.10 28.64
C PHE A 16 -14.68 -9.40 28.91
N LEU A 17 -13.82 -9.43 29.94
CA LEU A 17 -13.14 -10.65 30.36
C LEU A 17 -14.08 -11.56 31.17
N ASN A 18 -14.88 -10.99 32.08
CA ASN A 18 -15.76 -11.79 32.93
C ASN A 18 -16.90 -12.48 32.16
N SER A 19 -17.43 -11.91 31.07
CA SER A 19 -18.55 -12.53 30.32
C SER A 19 -18.16 -13.75 29.49
N THR A 20 -16.89 -13.86 29.07
CA THR A 20 -16.39 -14.99 28.25
C THR A 20 -15.75 -16.09 29.12
N ILE A 21 -15.35 -15.77 30.36
CA ILE A 21 -14.49 -16.62 31.19
C ILE A 21 -15.28 -17.48 32.19
N ASP A 22 -16.44 -17.05 32.69
CA ASP A 22 -17.09 -17.71 33.85
C ASP A 22 -17.83 -19.03 33.56
N GLN A 23 -17.99 -19.45 32.29
CA GLN A 23 -18.80 -20.64 31.96
C GLN A 23 -18.02 -21.90 31.57
N SER A 24 -16.69 -21.84 31.43
CA SER A 24 -15.87 -23.03 31.11
C SER A 24 -15.17 -23.68 32.30
N TYR A 25 -15.18 -23.05 33.48
CA TYR A 25 -14.61 -23.61 34.71
C TYR A 25 -15.55 -23.43 35.92
N ALA A 26 -16.65 -24.17 35.93
CA ALA A 26 -17.43 -24.42 37.15
C ALA A 26 -16.62 -25.31 38.10
N GLY A 27 -15.65 -24.72 38.79
CA GLY A 27 -14.85 -25.42 39.78
C GLY A 27 -13.58 -24.71 40.17
N LEU A 28 -13.64 -23.45 40.58
CA LEU A 28 -12.74 -22.80 41.54
C LEU A 28 -13.29 -21.38 41.81
N ASN A 29 -14.23 -21.33 42.76
CA ASN A 29 -14.84 -20.10 43.24
C ASN A 29 -13.82 -19.35 44.11
N MET A 30 -13.45 -18.10 43.82
CA MET A 30 -12.96 -17.07 44.77
C MET A 30 -12.72 -15.76 44.00
N GLY A 31 -13.58 -14.76 44.21
CA GLY A 31 -13.47 -13.45 43.55
C GLY A 31 -12.31 -12.62 44.08
N PHE A 32 -11.60 -11.91 43.20
CA PHE A 32 -10.60 -10.90 43.58
C PHE A 32 -10.46 -9.78 42.54
N HIS A 33 -10.17 -8.58 43.05
CA HIS A 33 -9.72 -7.38 42.33
C HIS A 33 -8.52 -7.67 41.41
N PHE A 34 -8.52 -7.09 40.21
CA PHE A 34 -7.52 -7.31 39.17
C PHE A 34 -6.24 -6.49 39.40
N ASP A 35 -5.09 -7.16 39.45
CA ASP A 35 -3.74 -6.58 39.49
C ASP A 35 -2.91 -7.26 38.39
N GLN A 36 -2.24 -6.50 37.50
CA GLN A 36 -1.53 -7.02 36.32
C GLN A 36 -0.47 -8.09 36.65
N SER A 37 -0.01 -8.16 37.89
CA SER A 37 0.96 -9.15 38.36
C SER A 37 0.41 -10.58 38.54
N SER A 38 -0.87 -10.77 38.80
CA SER A 38 -1.40 -12.08 39.20
C SER A 38 -1.57 -13.06 38.05
N GLU A 39 -1.92 -12.61 36.84
CA GLU A 39 -2.02 -13.49 35.65
C GLU A 39 -0.67 -13.76 34.98
N ILE A 40 0.27 -12.80 35.02
CA ILE A 40 1.67 -13.03 34.61
C ILE A 40 2.30 -14.14 35.47
N SER A 41 1.96 -14.18 36.78
CA SER A 41 2.38 -15.25 37.67
C SER A 41 1.77 -16.62 37.31
N HIS A 42 0.52 -16.65 36.83
CA HIS A 42 -0.11 -17.87 36.32
C HIS A 42 0.50 -18.33 34.99
N PHE A 43 0.88 -17.42 34.09
CA PHE A 43 1.60 -17.74 32.86
C PHE A 43 3.04 -18.25 33.16
N SER A 44 3.70 -17.68 34.18
CA SER A 44 4.97 -18.20 34.72
C SER A 44 4.83 -19.54 35.45
N SER A 45 3.61 -19.98 35.77
CA SER A 45 3.34 -21.33 36.30
C SER A 45 3.03 -22.35 35.21
N ILE A 46 2.56 -21.90 34.04
CA ILE A 46 2.40 -22.71 32.81
C ILE A 46 3.77 -22.90 32.12
N PHE A 47 4.64 -21.90 32.23
CA PHE A 47 6.07 -21.97 31.88
C PHE A 47 6.90 -21.83 33.17
N PRO A 48 6.95 -22.86 34.04
CA PRO A 48 7.68 -22.78 35.30
C PRO A 48 9.15 -22.50 35.01
N CYS A 49 9.70 -21.49 35.69
CA CYS A 49 11.13 -21.33 35.90
C CYS A 49 11.60 -22.48 36.81
N ASN A 50 11.58 -23.71 36.30
CA ASN A 50 12.22 -24.83 36.96
C ASN A 50 13.72 -24.63 36.79
N ASP A 51 14.48 -24.82 37.86
CA ASP A 51 15.95 -24.96 37.84
C ASP A 51 16.45 -26.16 37.00
N GLN A 52 15.57 -26.78 36.19
CA GLN A 52 15.91 -27.72 35.11
C GLN A 52 15.90 -27.06 33.71
N PHE A 53 15.52 -25.79 33.60
CA PHE A 53 15.63 -24.99 32.37
C PHE A 53 16.98 -24.24 32.25
N GLN A 54 18.01 -24.68 32.99
CA GLN A 54 19.40 -24.31 32.71
C GLN A 54 20.01 -25.13 31.55
N ASP A 55 19.44 -26.29 31.19
CA ASP A 55 20.01 -27.18 30.17
C ASP A 55 19.56 -27.01 28.69
N PRO A 56 18.54 -26.20 28.27
CA PRO A 56 18.27 -26.03 26.85
C PRO A 56 19.26 -25.08 26.15
N LEU A 57 20.03 -24.28 26.90
CA LEU A 57 21.05 -23.39 26.33
C LEU A 57 22.30 -24.16 25.88
N GLU A 58 22.66 -25.26 26.55
CA GLU A 58 23.75 -26.13 26.08
C GLU A 58 23.33 -26.95 24.84
N GLY A 59 22.06 -27.38 24.74
CA GLY A 59 21.56 -28.15 23.59
C GLY A 59 21.39 -27.34 22.31
N LEU A 60 21.09 -26.04 22.40
CA LEU A 60 20.97 -25.16 21.22
C LEU A 60 22.35 -24.73 20.70
N GLU A 61 23.34 -24.55 21.59
CA GLU A 61 24.75 -24.36 21.22
C GLU A 61 25.38 -25.65 20.67
N SER A 62 25.06 -26.83 21.22
CA SER A 62 25.60 -28.11 20.73
C SER A 62 25.03 -28.51 19.37
N MET A 63 23.74 -28.26 19.11
CA MET A 63 23.12 -28.54 17.80
C MET A 63 23.58 -27.59 16.68
N LEU A 64 24.01 -26.37 17.02
CA LEU A 64 24.64 -25.45 16.07
C LEU A 64 26.08 -25.86 15.72
N ILE A 65 26.72 -26.71 16.54
CA ILE A 65 28.08 -27.23 16.33
C ILE A 65 28.06 -28.58 15.60
N ASP A 66 27.13 -29.48 15.91
CA ASP A 66 27.04 -30.80 15.24
C ASP A 66 26.72 -30.70 13.73
N GLY A 67 26.03 -29.64 13.30
CA GLY A 67 25.79 -29.37 11.88
C GLY A 67 27.02 -28.91 11.08
N ILE A 68 28.15 -28.61 11.75
CA ILE A 68 29.41 -28.20 11.12
C ILE A 68 30.27 -29.42 10.77
N ASP A 69 30.23 -30.49 11.57
CA ASP A 69 31.06 -31.69 11.36
C ASP A 69 30.56 -32.60 10.22
N ASP A 70 29.25 -32.65 9.98
CA ASP A 70 28.68 -33.40 8.84
C ASP A 70 28.99 -32.74 7.48
N ILE A 71 29.34 -31.44 7.45
CA ILE A 71 29.77 -30.73 6.23
C ILE A 71 31.25 -30.96 5.95
N TYR A 72 32.08 -31.14 6.99
CA TYR A 72 33.51 -31.46 6.84
C TYR A 72 33.75 -32.88 6.32
N ASN A 73 32.87 -33.84 6.63
CA ASN A 73 32.97 -35.22 6.14
C ASN A 73 32.66 -35.40 4.64
N CYS A 74 32.03 -34.41 3.97
CA CYS A 74 31.80 -34.44 2.52
C CYS A 74 32.94 -33.86 1.68
N LEU A 75 34.00 -33.32 2.30
CA LEU A 75 35.11 -32.66 1.60
C LEU A 75 36.45 -33.43 1.66
N ASP A 76 36.52 -34.59 2.33
CA ASP A 76 37.78 -35.30 2.60
C ASP A 76 37.96 -36.64 1.85
N GLU A 77 37.25 -36.85 0.74
CA GLU A 77 37.56 -37.91 -0.24
C GLU A 77 38.11 -37.33 -1.56
N SER A 78 39.32 -36.78 -1.53
CA SER A 78 40.20 -36.82 -2.71
C SER A 78 41.69 -36.74 -2.31
N GLU A 79 42.26 -37.93 -2.16
CA GLU A 79 43.68 -38.33 -2.23
C GLU A 79 44.79 -37.28 -2.08
N ALA A 80 45.56 -37.43 -1.00
CA ALA A 80 46.95 -37.01 -0.90
C ALA A 80 47.87 -37.99 -1.64
N LEU A 81 48.78 -37.48 -2.51
CA LEU A 81 50.12 -38.06 -2.71
C LEU A 81 51.10 -37.03 -3.31
N SER A 82 51.94 -36.49 -2.42
CA SER A 82 53.37 -36.16 -2.56
C SER A 82 53.87 -35.31 -3.75
N SER A 83 54.45 -34.16 -3.41
CA SER A 83 55.51 -33.50 -4.22
C SER A 83 56.78 -34.36 -4.29
N PRO A 84 57.70 -34.15 -5.27
CA PRO A 84 58.77 -33.18 -5.00
C PRO A 84 59.31 -32.37 -6.21
N SER A 85 59.58 -31.09 -5.93
CA SER A 85 60.67 -30.20 -6.42
C SER A 85 61.24 -30.33 -7.85
N ARG A 86 61.24 -29.22 -8.61
CA ARG A 86 62.39 -28.69 -9.40
C ARG A 86 62.09 -27.32 -10.06
N GLU A 87 62.81 -26.31 -9.58
CA GLU A 87 63.62 -25.29 -10.30
C GLU A 87 63.27 -24.75 -11.71
N PHE A 88 63.41 -23.40 -11.82
CA PHE A 88 63.60 -22.53 -13.01
C PHE A 88 62.46 -22.55 -14.06
N ASP A 89 61.96 -21.46 -14.65
CA ASP A 89 62.54 -20.17 -15.01
C ASP A 89 61.40 -19.25 -15.53
N SER A 90 61.56 -17.93 -15.49
CA SER A 90 60.68 -16.98 -16.24
C SER A 90 61.27 -16.69 -17.62
N PRO A 91 60.47 -16.23 -18.61
CA PRO A 91 60.67 -14.83 -19.00
C PRO A 91 59.39 -14.07 -19.47
N SER A 92 59.17 -12.95 -18.80
CA SER A 92 58.90 -11.58 -19.29
C SER A 92 58.49 -11.30 -20.76
N ALA A 93 57.42 -10.49 -20.93
CA ALA A 93 57.37 -9.23 -21.71
C ALA A 93 56.03 -8.48 -21.42
N SER A 94 55.98 -7.38 -20.65
CA SER A 94 56.05 -5.95 -21.06
C SER A 94 54.92 -5.51 -22.03
N MET A 95 54.10 -4.45 -21.84
CA MET A 95 54.27 -3.17 -21.16
C MET A 95 52.93 -2.51 -20.69
N ARG A 96 52.99 -1.90 -19.49
CA ARG A 96 52.57 -0.53 -19.05
C ARG A 96 51.40 0.21 -19.71
N SER A 97 50.60 1.07 -19.06
CA SER A 97 50.19 1.41 -17.67
C SER A 97 49.49 2.79 -17.75
N SER A 98 48.39 3.01 -17.03
CA SER A 98 48.05 4.26 -16.27
C SER A 98 46.55 4.24 -15.92
N GLU A 99 46.19 3.96 -14.67
CA GLU A 99 45.93 4.89 -13.54
C GLU A 99 44.42 4.93 -13.22
N GLY A 100 43.99 3.97 -12.40
CA GLY A 100 42.70 3.99 -11.71
C GLY A 100 42.92 4.22 -10.22
N SER A 101 42.31 5.27 -9.68
CA SER A 101 42.31 5.60 -8.26
C SER A 101 41.78 4.45 -7.41
N THR A 102 42.65 3.94 -6.55
CA THR A 102 42.45 2.83 -5.62
C THR A 102 41.31 3.12 -4.64
N LEU A 103 40.30 2.24 -4.61
CA LEU A 103 39.35 2.13 -3.50
C LEU A 103 40.12 1.65 -2.27
N THR A 104 40.25 2.50 -1.27
CA THR A 104 40.77 2.13 0.05
C THR A 104 39.71 1.26 0.72
N LEU A 105 39.98 -0.03 0.88
CA LEU A 105 39.20 -0.90 1.76
C LEU A 105 39.45 -0.46 3.21
N PRO A 106 38.42 -0.36 4.08
CA PRO A 106 38.65 -0.10 5.49
C PRO A 106 39.36 -1.31 6.11
N GLY A 107 40.45 -1.06 6.84
CA GLY A 107 41.15 -2.08 7.62
C GLY A 107 40.42 -2.45 8.91
N ASP A 108 40.88 -3.55 9.53
CA ASP A 108 40.31 -4.31 10.67
C ASP A 108 40.09 -3.55 12.00
N ALA A 109 39.97 -2.23 12.00
CA ALA A 109 39.76 -1.39 13.18
C ALA A 109 38.48 -0.55 13.11
N MET A 110 37.46 -1.02 12.39
CA MET A 110 36.13 -0.42 12.39
C MET A 110 35.13 -1.48 12.88
N GLN A 111 34.82 -1.49 14.17
CA GLN A 111 33.67 -2.25 14.69
C GLN A 111 32.42 -1.66 14.04
N ILE A 112 32.01 -2.24 12.92
CA ILE A 112 30.66 -2.06 12.39
C ILE A 112 29.77 -2.73 13.42
N ASP A 113 28.89 -1.94 14.05
CA ASP A 113 27.85 -2.45 14.93
C ASP A 113 27.15 -3.64 14.25
N THR A 114 27.12 -4.79 14.93
CA THR A 114 26.55 -6.04 14.42
C THR A 114 25.12 -5.84 13.92
N GLN A 115 24.35 -4.93 14.53
CA GLN A 115 23.00 -4.56 14.07
C GLN A 115 23.00 -3.84 12.73
N LEU A 116 23.89 -2.86 12.56
CA LEU A 116 24.09 -2.19 11.27
C LEU A 116 24.53 -3.22 10.23
N SER A 117 25.35 -4.21 10.59
CA SER A 117 25.77 -5.28 9.69
C SER A 117 24.59 -6.13 9.18
N VAL A 118 23.69 -6.61 10.06
CA VAL A 118 22.53 -7.44 9.66
C VAL A 118 21.57 -6.65 8.77
N PHE A 119 21.27 -5.39 9.12
CA PHE A 119 20.41 -4.53 8.32
C PHE A 119 20.94 -4.31 6.89
N HIS A 120 22.25 -4.06 6.72
CA HIS A 120 22.83 -3.91 5.39
C HIS A 120 22.81 -5.21 4.59
N LEU A 121 23.00 -6.37 5.22
CA LEU A 121 22.88 -7.67 4.56
C LEU A 121 21.44 -7.93 4.08
N LEU A 122 20.44 -7.61 4.90
CA LEU A 122 19.01 -7.70 4.53
C LEU A 122 18.68 -6.81 3.32
N LYS A 123 19.25 -5.59 3.25
CA LYS A 123 19.12 -4.71 2.08
C LYS A 123 19.80 -5.28 0.84
N ALA A 124 21.02 -5.79 0.98
CA ALA A 124 21.77 -6.40 -0.11
C ALA A 124 21.04 -7.63 -0.69
N TYR A 125 20.39 -8.42 0.17
CA TYR A 125 19.55 -9.55 -0.23
C TYR A 125 18.40 -9.10 -1.14
N ALA A 126 17.67 -8.05 -0.75
CA ALA A 126 16.57 -7.52 -1.54
C ALA A 126 17.02 -6.96 -2.89
N GLU A 127 18.15 -6.26 -2.93
CA GLU A 127 18.74 -5.77 -4.18
C GLU A 127 19.19 -6.90 -5.12
N ALA A 128 19.76 -7.98 -4.57
CA ALA A 128 20.19 -9.14 -5.36
C ALA A 128 18.99 -9.85 -6.00
N ILE A 129 17.89 -10.03 -5.24
CA ILE A 129 16.62 -10.55 -5.77
C ILE A 129 16.09 -9.66 -6.89
N GLU A 130 16.07 -8.34 -6.68
CA GLU A 130 15.56 -7.39 -7.66
C GLU A 130 16.35 -7.43 -8.99
N LYS A 131 17.68 -7.57 -8.89
CA LYS A 131 18.59 -7.69 -10.04
C LYS A 131 18.57 -9.09 -10.69
N ASN A 132 17.73 -10.02 -10.20
CA ASN A 132 17.67 -11.42 -10.61
C ASN A 132 19.02 -12.17 -10.44
N GLN A 133 19.76 -11.85 -9.38
CA GLN A 133 21.03 -12.49 -9.03
C GLN A 133 20.82 -13.57 -7.98
N SER A 134 20.19 -14.69 -8.35
CA SER A 134 19.74 -15.72 -7.41
C SER A 134 20.86 -16.36 -6.60
N GLU A 135 22.01 -16.67 -7.21
CA GLU A 135 23.17 -17.25 -6.52
C GLU A 135 23.73 -16.29 -5.46
N LEU A 136 23.82 -15.00 -5.78
CA LEU A 136 24.25 -13.97 -4.84
C LEU A 136 23.23 -13.80 -3.70
N ALA A 137 21.94 -13.79 -4.02
CA ALA A 137 20.87 -13.69 -3.02
C ALA A 137 20.90 -14.89 -2.05
N GLU A 138 21.19 -16.10 -2.53
CA GLU A 138 21.33 -17.29 -1.70
C GLU A 138 22.53 -17.19 -0.75
N VAL A 139 23.69 -16.75 -1.26
CA VAL A 139 24.88 -16.55 -0.43
C VAL A 139 24.64 -15.49 0.65
N ILE A 140 24.03 -14.35 0.28
CA ILE A 140 23.69 -13.30 1.25
C ILE A 140 22.69 -13.83 2.28
N LEU A 141 21.67 -14.59 1.86
CA LEU A 141 20.69 -15.17 2.78
C LEU A 141 21.35 -16.13 3.76
N ARG A 142 22.30 -16.96 3.32
CA ARG A 142 23.09 -17.82 4.22
C ARG A 142 23.85 -17.01 5.26
N SER A 143 24.52 -15.93 4.85
CA SER A 143 25.21 -15.02 5.79
C SER A 143 24.25 -14.26 6.73
N VAL A 144 23.01 -14.00 6.31
CA VAL A 144 21.95 -13.48 7.18
C VAL A 144 21.54 -14.54 8.20
N CYS A 145 21.38 -15.80 7.79
CA CYS A 145 20.97 -16.89 8.66
C CYS A 145 22.04 -17.26 9.70
N GLU A 146 23.32 -17.09 9.40
CA GLU A 146 24.42 -17.19 10.39
C GLU A 146 24.31 -16.16 11.54
N ARG A 147 23.60 -15.06 11.30
CA ARG A 147 23.43 -13.94 12.24
C ARG A 147 21.98 -13.81 12.73
N ALA A 148 21.12 -14.74 12.35
CA ALA A 148 19.74 -14.76 12.75
C ALA A 148 19.60 -15.34 14.16
N SER A 149 18.84 -14.67 15.03
CA SER A 149 18.62 -15.13 16.40
C SER A 149 17.21 -14.79 16.89
N PRO A 150 16.45 -15.75 17.45
CA PRO A 150 15.12 -15.48 18.00
C PRO A 150 15.17 -14.80 19.38
N VAL A 151 16.31 -14.87 20.09
CA VAL A 151 16.54 -14.22 21.40
C VAL A 151 17.28 -12.89 21.26
N GLY A 152 17.87 -12.65 20.09
CA GLY A 152 18.70 -11.49 19.82
C GLY A 152 17.93 -10.17 19.72
N GLU A 153 18.64 -9.19 19.22
CA GLU A 153 18.13 -7.84 18.97
C GLU A 153 17.14 -7.81 17.80
N THR A 154 16.39 -6.72 17.64
CA THR A 154 15.28 -6.64 16.67
C THR A 154 15.64 -7.10 15.26
N TRP A 155 16.79 -6.69 14.71
CA TRP A 155 17.19 -7.08 13.36
C TRP A 155 17.57 -8.55 13.22
N GLU A 156 18.14 -9.15 14.28
CA GLU A 156 18.45 -10.58 14.32
C GLU A 156 17.17 -11.42 14.37
N ARG A 157 16.14 -10.90 15.04
CA ARG A 157 14.79 -11.52 15.09
C ARG A 157 14.04 -11.40 13.76
N VAL A 158 14.16 -10.26 13.06
CA VAL A 158 13.66 -10.12 11.68
C VAL A 158 14.39 -11.09 10.75
N ALA A 159 15.72 -11.18 10.85
CA ALA A 159 16.51 -12.15 10.09
C ALA A 159 16.08 -13.60 10.38
N PHE A 160 15.83 -13.93 11.64
CA PHE A 160 15.30 -15.24 12.04
C PHE A 160 13.94 -15.56 11.40
N GLY A 161 13.03 -14.59 11.32
CA GLY A 161 11.78 -14.73 10.57
C GLY A 161 12.01 -15.09 9.09
N LEU A 162 12.90 -14.36 8.42
CA LEU A 162 13.21 -14.58 7.00
C LEU A 162 13.90 -15.92 6.71
N CYS A 163 14.65 -16.44 7.68
CA CYS A 163 15.41 -17.69 7.55
C CYS A 163 14.60 -18.96 7.83
N ARG A 164 13.32 -18.86 8.22
CA ARG A 164 12.46 -20.03 8.55
C ARG A 164 12.42 -21.08 7.45
N ASP A 165 12.26 -20.65 6.20
CA ASP A 165 12.18 -21.57 5.06
C ASP A 165 13.53 -22.24 4.71
N VAL A 166 14.64 -21.68 5.20
CA VAL A 166 16.02 -22.16 4.94
C VAL A 166 16.54 -23.01 6.11
N GLN A 167 16.12 -22.72 7.33
CA GLN A 167 16.50 -23.42 8.57
C GLN A 167 15.41 -24.44 8.96
N GLN A 168 15.34 -25.55 8.21
CA GLN A 168 14.34 -26.61 8.44
C GLN A 168 14.39 -27.24 9.84
N TYR A 169 15.56 -27.37 10.48
CA TYR A 169 15.67 -28.18 11.71
C TYR A 169 15.42 -27.41 13.02
N GLY A 170 15.75 -26.11 13.10
CA GLY A 170 15.64 -25.32 14.35
C GLY A 170 14.35 -24.50 14.48
N SER A 171 13.78 -24.05 13.36
CA SER A 171 12.56 -23.23 13.37
C SER A 171 11.29 -24.06 13.60
N ASP A 172 11.29 -25.32 13.15
CA ASP A 172 10.17 -26.25 13.28
C ASP A 172 9.88 -26.63 14.74
N TYR A 173 10.91 -26.84 15.57
CA TYR A 173 10.74 -27.13 17.00
C TYR A 173 10.07 -25.97 17.75
N LEU A 174 10.55 -24.75 17.56
CA LEU A 174 9.99 -23.57 18.22
C LEU A 174 8.53 -23.33 17.81
N ILE A 175 8.20 -23.52 16.54
CA ILE A 175 6.82 -23.42 16.05
C ILE A 175 5.95 -24.51 16.67
N GLN A 176 6.43 -25.76 16.71
CA GLN A 176 5.70 -26.89 17.27
C GLN A 176 5.42 -26.71 18.77
N GLU A 177 6.42 -26.33 19.56
CA GLU A 177 6.26 -26.09 21.01
C GLU A 177 5.37 -24.88 21.30
N SER A 178 5.52 -23.80 20.54
CA SER A 178 4.65 -22.62 20.69
C SER A 178 3.20 -22.97 20.37
N SER A 179 2.95 -23.80 19.35
CA SER A 179 1.60 -24.18 18.90
C SER A 179 0.83 -24.98 19.95
N LYS A 180 1.51 -25.72 20.84
CA LYS A 180 0.87 -26.41 21.97
C LYS A 180 0.15 -25.45 22.92
N ASN A 181 0.65 -24.21 23.01
CA ASN A 181 0.12 -23.16 23.88
C ASN A 181 -0.65 -22.09 23.10
N PHE A 182 -1.09 -22.39 21.88
CA PHE A 182 -1.68 -21.41 20.96
C PHE A 182 -2.84 -20.61 21.58
N GLU A 183 -3.82 -21.29 22.19
CA GLU A 183 -5.00 -20.64 22.77
C GLU A 183 -4.63 -19.67 23.91
N ALA A 184 -3.71 -20.09 24.79
CA ALA A 184 -3.22 -19.24 25.88
C ALA A 184 -2.42 -18.06 25.34
N ALA A 185 -1.51 -18.31 24.39
CA ALA A 185 -0.71 -17.28 23.75
C ALA A 185 -1.58 -16.27 23.00
N LEU A 186 -2.63 -16.72 22.32
CA LEU A 186 -3.59 -15.89 21.59
C LEU A 186 -4.33 -14.94 22.53
N ARG A 187 -4.83 -15.46 23.66
CA ARG A 187 -5.53 -14.66 24.67
C ARG A 187 -4.63 -13.58 25.24
N VAL A 188 -3.43 -13.95 25.68
CA VAL A 188 -2.47 -13.01 26.26
C VAL A 188 -2.01 -12.00 25.20
N PHE A 189 -1.77 -12.44 23.96
CA PHE A 189 -1.43 -11.53 22.86
C PHE A 189 -2.55 -10.52 22.60
N TYR A 190 -3.81 -10.97 22.60
CA TYR A 190 -4.96 -10.07 22.46
C TYR A 190 -5.07 -9.10 23.64
N GLN A 191 -4.79 -9.52 24.87
CA GLN A 191 -4.82 -8.66 26.04
C GLN A 191 -3.67 -7.64 26.06
N MET A 192 -2.43 -8.10 25.84
CA MET A 192 -1.21 -7.30 25.98
C MET A 192 -0.99 -6.33 24.82
N PHE A 193 -1.39 -6.69 23.60
CA PHE A 193 -1.10 -5.87 22.42
C PHE A 193 -2.37 -5.33 21.76
N PRO A 194 -2.39 -4.03 21.40
CA PRO A 194 -3.59 -3.42 20.88
C PRO A 194 -3.92 -3.79 19.43
N TYR A 195 -3.11 -4.59 18.71
CA TYR A 195 -3.24 -4.77 17.26
C TYR A 195 -4.63 -5.27 16.81
N TRP A 196 -5.05 -6.44 17.31
CA TRP A 196 -6.34 -7.02 16.97
C TRP A 196 -7.49 -6.29 17.67
N ARG A 197 -7.32 -5.95 18.95
CA ARG A 197 -8.31 -5.20 19.73
C ARG A 197 -8.73 -3.91 19.04
N PHE A 198 -7.75 -3.14 18.58
CA PHE A 198 -7.97 -1.90 17.85
C PHE A 198 -8.73 -2.13 16.54
N ALA A 199 -8.29 -3.10 15.73
CA ALA A 199 -8.93 -3.41 14.45
C ALA A 199 -10.38 -3.88 14.64
N HIS A 200 -10.62 -4.79 15.58
CA HIS A 200 -11.95 -5.29 15.92
C HIS A 200 -12.84 -4.17 16.47
N PHE A 201 -12.33 -3.33 17.38
CA PHE A 201 -13.05 -2.18 17.90
C PHE A 201 -13.49 -1.24 16.78
N ALA A 202 -12.56 -0.87 15.88
CA ALA A 202 -12.84 0.04 14.77
C ALA A 202 -13.93 -0.52 13.83
N SER A 203 -13.83 -1.80 13.47
CA SER A 203 -14.81 -2.47 12.61
C SER A 203 -16.16 -2.63 13.29
N ASN A 204 -16.20 -3.16 14.52
CA ASN A 204 -17.43 -3.42 15.26
C ASN A 204 -18.19 -2.13 15.54
N SER A 205 -17.48 -1.08 15.94
CA SER A 205 -18.05 0.26 16.14
C SER A 205 -18.71 0.80 14.88
N ALA A 206 -18.02 0.72 13.73
CA ALA A 206 -18.56 1.18 12.47
C ALA A 206 -19.80 0.38 12.03
N ILE A 207 -19.79 -0.94 12.21
CA ILE A 207 -20.93 -1.83 11.91
C ILE A 207 -22.15 -1.46 12.76
N LEU A 208 -21.97 -1.34 14.08
CA LEU A 208 -23.06 -1.07 15.02
C LEU A 208 -23.65 0.34 14.88
N GLU A 209 -22.83 1.32 14.49
CA GLU A 209 -23.23 2.70 14.25
C GLU A 209 -23.97 2.88 12.91
N ALA A 210 -23.53 2.16 11.87
CA ALA A 210 -24.14 2.25 10.55
C ALA A 210 -25.46 1.45 10.43
N MET A 211 -25.71 0.50 11.35
CA MET A 211 -26.92 -0.32 11.34
C MET A 211 -28.18 0.52 11.59
N PRO A 212 -29.18 0.49 10.68
CA PRO A 212 -30.44 1.22 10.86
C PRO A 212 -31.29 0.68 12.03
N ASN A 213 -32.04 1.58 12.69
CA ASN A 213 -32.94 1.21 13.79
C ASN A 213 -34.09 0.30 13.34
N ASP A 214 -34.53 0.39 12.09
CA ASP A 214 -35.62 -0.38 11.49
C ASP A 214 -35.20 -1.76 10.96
N ALA A 215 -33.90 -2.11 11.01
CA ALA A 215 -33.41 -3.43 10.64
C ALA A 215 -33.64 -4.43 11.80
N ASP A 216 -34.29 -5.57 11.55
CA ASP A 216 -34.59 -6.55 12.60
C ASP A 216 -33.43 -7.56 12.81
N MET A 217 -32.54 -7.67 11.82
CA MET A 217 -31.42 -8.61 11.84
C MET A 217 -30.16 -8.04 11.19
N LEU A 218 -29.01 -8.29 11.83
CA LEU A 218 -27.67 -8.00 11.31
C LEU A 218 -27.09 -9.27 10.66
N HIS A 219 -26.80 -9.22 9.35
CA HIS A 219 -26.07 -10.27 8.65
C HIS A 219 -24.65 -9.82 8.38
N ILE A 220 -23.70 -10.45 9.07
CA ILE A 220 -22.28 -10.22 8.88
C ILE A 220 -21.74 -11.29 7.93
N VAL A 221 -21.07 -10.84 6.87
CA VAL A 221 -20.25 -11.69 6.01
C VAL A 221 -18.79 -11.35 6.30
N ASP A 222 -18.10 -12.26 6.99
CA ASP A 222 -16.69 -12.11 7.36
C ASP A 222 -15.82 -12.93 6.40
N PHE A 223 -14.79 -12.28 5.84
CA PHE A 223 -13.82 -12.92 4.97
C PHE A 223 -13.04 -14.08 5.62
N ASP A 224 -12.77 -14.00 6.92
CA ASP A 224 -12.13 -15.03 7.72
C ASP A 224 -12.39 -14.75 9.21
N ILE A 225 -13.31 -15.50 9.83
CA ILE A 225 -13.66 -15.26 11.24
C ILE A 225 -12.50 -15.55 12.20
N SER A 226 -11.40 -16.15 11.74
CA SER A 226 -10.25 -16.57 12.57
C SER A 226 -10.75 -17.33 13.81
N GLU A 227 -10.32 -16.99 15.01
CA GLU A 227 -10.74 -17.63 16.26
C GLU A 227 -12.10 -17.13 16.78
N GLY A 228 -12.83 -16.32 16.02
CA GLY A 228 -14.16 -15.81 16.38
C GLY A 228 -14.16 -14.69 17.43
N ILE A 229 -13.00 -14.30 17.96
CA ILE A 229 -12.82 -13.33 19.06
C ILE A 229 -13.44 -11.94 18.78
N GLN A 230 -13.57 -11.56 17.51
CA GLN A 230 -14.18 -10.28 17.13
C GLN A 230 -15.66 -10.16 17.53
N TRP A 231 -16.40 -11.27 17.54
CA TRP A 231 -17.87 -11.25 17.48
C TRP A 231 -18.64 -11.23 18.81
N PRO A 232 -18.13 -11.73 19.95
CA PRO A 232 -18.83 -11.65 21.24
C PRO A 232 -19.33 -10.24 21.62
N PRO A 233 -18.54 -9.14 21.48
CA PRO A 233 -19.05 -7.80 21.77
C PRO A 233 -20.22 -7.36 20.89
N VAL A 234 -20.25 -7.82 19.64
CA VAL A 234 -21.34 -7.51 18.71
C VAL A 234 -22.59 -8.29 19.11
N ILE A 235 -22.45 -9.56 19.53
CA ILE A 235 -23.55 -10.37 20.04
C ILE A 235 -24.19 -9.69 21.26
N GLU A 236 -23.40 -9.24 22.23
CA GLU A 236 -23.88 -8.52 23.42
C GLU A 236 -24.60 -7.20 23.06
N ALA A 237 -24.06 -6.44 22.10
CA ALA A 237 -24.70 -5.23 21.59
C ALA A 237 -26.04 -5.52 20.89
N MET A 238 -26.13 -6.64 20.17
CA MET A 238 -27.36 -7.09 19.51
C MET A 238 -28.41 -7.59 20.50
N ALA A 239 -27.99 -8.22 21.60
CA ALA A 239 -28.85 -8.59 22.73
C ALA A 239 -29.53 -7.36 23.33
N SER A 240 -28.73 -6.31 23.58
CA SER A 240 -29.21 -5.03 24.12
C SER A 240 -30.17 -4.31 23.18
N LYS A 241 -30.02 -4.50 21.86
CA LYS A 241 -30.94 -3.97 20.83
C LYS A 241 -32.15 -4.87 20.58
N HIS A 242 -32.24 -6.04 21.20
CA HIS A 242 -33.25 -7.08 20.95
C HIS A 242 -33.37 -7.50 19.47
N LYS A 243 -32.23 -7.66 18.79
CA LYS A 243 -32.16 -7.99 17.35
C LYS A 243 -31.48 -9.32 17.11
N SER A 244 -31.82 -9.98 16.00
CA SER A 244 -31.20 -11.25 15.60
C SER A 244 -29.87 -11.02 14.87
N MET A 245 -29.03 -12.05 14.79
CA MET A 245 -27.74 -11.97 14.11
C MET A 245 -27.49 -13.22 13.24
N ARG A 246 -26.89 -13.01 12.06
CA ARG A 246 -26.32 -14.06 11.23
C ARG A 246 -24.87 -13.74 10.95
N LEU A 247 -24.00 -14.74 11.05
CA LEU A 247 -22.59 -14.64 10.76
C LEU A 247 -22.22 -15.68 9.71
N THR A 248 -21.66 -15.24 8.59
CA THR A 248 -21.17 -16.12 7.53
C THR A 248 -19.68 -15.95 7.40
N SER A 249 -18.92 -17.01 7.64
CA SER A 249 -17.48 -17.06 7.39
C SER A 249 -17.20 -17.48 5.96
N ILE A 250 -16.29 -16.78 5.28
CA ILE A 250 -15.86 -17.15 3.93
C ILE A 250 -14.73 -18.17 3.99
N CYS A 251 -14.99 -19.36 3.44
CA CYS A 251 -13.98 -20.37 3.24
C CYS A 251 -13.21 -20.07 1.95
N CYS A 252 -11.97 -19.61 2.09
CA CYS A 252 -11.04 -19.49 0.98
C CYS A 252 -10.32 -20.83 0.83
N GLY A 253 -10.72 -21.64 -0.17
CA GLY A 253 -10.24 -23.01 -0.38
C GLY A 253 -8.71 -23.17 -0.33
N ASP A 254 -8.29 -24.11 0.53
CA ASP A 254 -7.04 -24.85 0.76
C ASP A 254 -5.64 -24.25 0.51
N GLU A 255 -4.83 -24.27 1.58
CA GLU A 255 -3.40 -24.70 1.61
C GLU A 255 -2.81 -24.83 3.04
N ASP A 256 -3.55 -24.55 4.13
CA ASP A 256 -3.09 -24.76 5.51
C ASP A 256 -4.07 -25.64 6.30
N ILE A 257 -4.27 -26.88 5.89
CA ILE A 257 -5.13 -27.84 6.60
C ILE A 257 -4.55 -28.25 7.98
N ASP A 258 -3.29 -27.95 8.31
CA ASP A 258 -2.64 -28.54 9.49
C ASP A 258 -1.98 -27.57 10.49
N ARG A 259 -2.16 -26.24 10.39
CA ARG A 259 -1.38 -25.29 11.23
C ARG A 259 -2.08 -24.66 12.43
N PHE A 260 -3.40 -24.81 12.60
CA PHE A 260 -4.10 -24.26 13.78
C PHE A 260 -5.03 -25.26 14.46
N PRO A 261 -5.17 -25.22 15.80
CA PRO A 261 -5.72 -26.35 16.54
C PRO A 261 -7.25 -26.48 16.50
N CYS A 262 -8.01 -25.41 16.20
CA CYS A 262 -9.46 -25.43 16.35
C CYS A 262 -10.20 -25.61 15.00
N ARG A 263 -11.22 -26.47 14.99
CA ARG A 263 -12.04 -26.68 13.79
C ARG A 263 -13.10 -25.57 13.70
N PHE A 264 -13.63 -25.33 12.50
CA PHE A 264 -14.72 -24.35 12.32
C PHE A 264 -15.93 -24.66 13.20
N GLU A 265 -16.24 -25.95 13.38
CA GLU A 265 -17.34 -26.43 14.20
C GLU A 265 -17.21 -26.02 15.67
N ASP A 266 -15.98 -26.02 16.21
CA ASP A 266 -15.72 -25.65 17.60
C ASP A 266 -15.94 -24.16 17.83
N ARG A 267 -15.42 -23.32 16.93
CA ARG A 267 -15.62 -21.85 16.94
C ARG A 267 -17.10 -21.49 16.79
N MET A 268 -17.79 -22.13 15.85
CA MET A 268 -19.23 -21.98 15.65
C MET A 268 -20.02 -22.31 16.93
N ARG A 269 -19.68 -23.43 17.58
CA ARG A 269 -20.34 -23.86 18.81
C ARG A 269 -20.13 -22.84 19.92
N GLN A 270 -18.90 -22.38 20.14
CA GLN A 270 -18.58 -21.36 21.16
C GLN A 270 -19.37 -20.07 20.95
N LEU A 271 -19.42 -19.54 19.72
CA LEU A 271 -20.19 -18.34 19.41
C LEU A 271 -21.70 -18.53 19.61
N CYS A 272 -22.24 -19.69 19.26
CA CYS A 272 -23.65 -20.00 19.46
C CYS A 272 -23.99 -20.17 20.94
N ASP A 273 -23.12 -20.81 21.73
CA ASP A 273 -23.29 -20.98 23.18
C ASP A 273 -23.27 -19.61 23.88
N HIS A 274 -22.35 -18.70 23.49
CA HIS A 274 -22.33 -17.31 23.95
C HIS A 274 -23.59 -16.55 23.55
N ALA A 275 -24.05 -16.66 22.30
CA ALA A 275 -25.27 -16.00 21.87
C ALA A 275 -26.51 -16.47 22.66
N ARG A 276 -26.59 -17.77 22.98
CA ARG A 276 -27.69 -18.32 23.79
C ARG A 276 -27.69 -17.78 25.22
N SER A 277 -26.52 -17.57 25.84
CA SER A 277 -26.45 -17.01 27.20
C SER A 277 -26.99 -15.58 27.28
N PHE A 278 -26.90 -14.82 26.18
CA PHE A 278 -27.47 -13.46 26.03
C PHE A 278 -28.85 -13.42 25.36
N GLY A 279 -29.46 -14.58 25.05
CA GLY A 279 -30.78 -14.64 24.41
C GLY A 279 -30.82 -14.16 22.96
N VAL A 280 -29.69 -14.14 22.26
CA VAL A 280 -29.58 -13.74 20.85
C VAL A 280 -29.75 -14.96 19.94
N ASN A 281 -30.64 -14.85 18.96
CA ASN A 281 -30.75 -15.83 17.89
C ASN A 281 -29.60 -15.64 16.89
N LEU A 282 -28.51 -16.36 17.09
CA LEU A 282 -27.35 -16.38 16.21
C LEU A 282 -27.39 -17.59 15.26
N LYS A 283 -27.22 -17.32 13.97
CA LYS A 283 -26.94 -18.35 12.95
C LYS A 283 -25.52 -18.17 12.43
N VAL A 284 -24.69 -19.20 12.56
CA VAL A 284 -23.32 -19.20 12.02
C VAL A 284 -23.22 -20.23 10.91
N GLU A 285 -22.58 -19.87 9.80
CA GLU A 285 -22.33 -20.79 8.68
C GLU A 285 -21.00 -20.48 7.99
N GLU A 286 -20.49 -21.46 7.24
CA GLU A 286 -19.33 -21.31 6.38
C GLU A 286 -19.75 -21.41 4.92
N MET A 287 -19.15 -20.60 4.05
CA MET A 287 -19.53 -20.53 2.64
C MET A 287 -18.34 -20.17 1.75
N GLY A 288 -18.25 -20.75 0.55
CA GLY A 288 -17.25 -20.35 -0.45
C GLY A 288 -17.58 -19.01 -1.10
N ILE A 289 -16.57 -18.31 -1.64
CA ILE A 289 -16.76 -17.04 -2.35
C ILE A 289 -17.77 -17.16 -3.52
N HIS A 290 -17.76 -18.28 -4.24
CA HIS A 290 -18.71 -18.52 -5.33
C HIS A 290 -20.15 -18.70 -4.85
N ASP A 291 -20.34 -19.34 -3.70
CA ASP A 291 -21.66 -19.53 -3.08
C ASP A 291 -22.20 -18.21 -2.54
N LEU A 292 -21.32 -17.33 -2.01
CA LEU A 292 -21.69 -15.97 -1.61
C LEU A 292 -22.34 -15.20 -2.76
N VAL A 293 -21.74 -15.27 -3.95
CA VAL A 293 -22.28 -14.60 -5.14
C VAL A 293 -23.66 -15.13 -5.50
N ASN A 294 -23.92 -16.43 -5.31
CA ASN A 294 -25.22 -17.03 -5.57
C ASN A 294 -26.26 -16.61 -4.52
N GLU A 295 -25.91 -16.63 -3.24
CA GLU A 295 -26.80 -16.19 -2.16
C GLU A 295 -27.23 -14.73 -2.33
N LEU A 296 -26.26 -13.84 -2.61
CA LEU A 296 -26.52 -12.41 -2.83
C LEU A 296 -27.39 -12.14 -4.07
N LYS A 297 -27.41 -13.04 -5.06
CA LYS A 297 -28.33 -12.96 -6.21
C LYS A 297 -29.75 -13.40 -5.84
N ILE A 298 -29.90 -14.44 -5.02
CA ILE A 298 -31.21 -14.98 -4.60
C ILE A 298 -31.93 -13.98 -3.69
N LYS A 299 -31.20 -13.30 -2.79
CA LYS A 299 -31.75 -12.27 -1.90
C LYS A 299 -32.35 -11.05 -2.60
N LYS A 300 -32.19 -10.90 -3.92
CA LYS A 300 -32.82 -9.83 -4.74
C LYS A 300 -34.36 -9.90 -4.79
N ARG A 301 -35.01 -10.93 -4.21
CA ARG A 301 -36.44 -11.20 -4.39
C ARG A 301 -37.32 -11.27 -3.12
N GLY A 302 -36.86 -10.88 -1.92
CA GLY A 302 -37.75 -10.94 -0.74
C GLY A 302 -37.37 -10.14 0.51
N GLY A 303 -38.23 -9.20 0.91
CA GLY A 303 -39.09 -9.34 2.10
C GLY A 303 -38.57 -9.13 3.52
N ASN A 304 -37.28 -9.32 3.85
CA ASN A 304 -36.83 -9.21 5.24
C ASN A 304 -36.01 -7.95 5.54
N ARG A 305 -36.22 -7.36 6.72
CA ARG A 305 -35.48 -6.23 7.30
C ARG A 305 -34.05 -6.63 7.75
N GLU A 306 -33.36 -7.35 6.89
CA GLU A 306 -31.97 -7.79 7.07
C GLU A 306 -31.01 -6.69 6.59
N TRP A 307 -29.99 -6.35 7.38
CA TRP A 307 -28.96 -5.39 7.02
C TRP A 307 -27.59 -6.07 6.98
N LEU A 308 -26.86 -5.88 5.87
CA LEU A 308 -25.60 -6.57 5.61
C LEU A 308 -24.37 -5.73 5.98
N ALA A 309 -23.43 -6.36 6.68
CA ALA A 309 -22.09 -5.86 6.94
C ALA A 309 -21.05 -6.81 6.37
N PHE A 310 -20.16 -6.31 5.52
CA PHE A 310 -19.01 -7.07 5.02
C PHE A 310 -17.77 -6.71 5.83
N ASN A 311 -17.17 -7.68 6.52
CA ASN A 311 -15.96 -7.49 7.31
C ASN A 311 -14.78 -8.20 6.63
N CYS A 312 -13.65 -7.51 6.52
CA CYS A 312 -12.41 -8.09 6.00
C CYS A 312 -11.22 -7.52 6.76
N THR A 313 -10.67 -8.31 7.69
CA THR A 313 -9.45 -7.97 8.43
C THR A 313 -8.32 -8.85 7.92
N VAL A 314 -7.25 -8.24 7.40
CA VAL A 314 -6.10 -8.95 6.81
C VAL A 314 -4.78 -8.37 7.34
N GLY A 315 -3.72 -9.18 7.32
CA GLY A 315 -2.36 -8.71 7.66
C GLY A 315 -2.06 -8.59 9.16
N ILE A 316 -3.03 -8.88 10.03
CA ILE A 316 -2.79 -9.07 11.47
C ILE A 316 -3.06 -10.55 11.78
N GLY A 317 -2.02 -11.37 11.94
CA GLY A 317 -2.13 -12.81 12.17
C GLY A 317 -1.96 -13.64 10.90
N LYS A 318 -3.05 -13.95 10.19
CA LYS A 318 -3.03 -14.85 9.03
C LYS A 318 -2.81 -14.11 7.71
N ARG A 319 -1.84 -14.58 6.92
CA ARG A 319 -1.58 -14.07 5.57
C ARG A 319 -2.61 -14.63 4.58
N ARG A 320 -3.13 -13.77 3.70
CA ARG A 320 -4.06 -14.16 2.62
C ARG A 320 -3.63 -13.53 1.29
N SER A 321 -3.85 -14.23 0.18
CA SER A 321 -3.55 -13.70 -1.16
C SER A 321 -4.40 -12.46 -1.45
N ARG A 322 -3.76 -11.44 -2.00
CA ARG A 322 -4.42 -10.17 -2.33
C ARG A 322 -5.48 -10.35 -3.40
N THR A 323 -5.30 -11.32 -4.29
CA THR A 323 -6.26 -11.64 -5.36
C THR A 323 -7.62 -12.03 -4.78
N ILE A 324 -7.62 -12.93 -3.79
CA ILE A 324 -8.83 -13.45 -3.15
C ILE A 324 -9.49 -12.37 -2.28
N VAL A 325 -8.69 -11.58 -1.55
CA VAL A 325 -9.18 -10.43 -0.76
C VAL A 325 -9.86 -9.41 -1.66
N ASN A 326 -9.24 -9.06 -2.80
CA ASN A 326 -9.84 -8.14 -3.76
C ASN A 326 -11.11 -8.69 -4.40
N GLU A 327 -11.19 -10.01 -4.66
CA GLU A 327 -12.40 -10.65 -5.17
C GLU A 327 -13.56 -10.46 -4.18
N PHE A 328 -13.34 -10.78 -2.90
CA PHE A 328 -14.32 -10.56 -1.84
C PHE A 328 -14.75 -9.09 -1.73
N LEU A 329 -13.79 -8.16 -1.66
CA LEU A 329 -14.09 -6.73 -1.55
C LEU A 329 -14.84 -6.19 -2.77
N ASN A 330 -14.56 -6.70 -3.97
CA ASN A 330 -15.29 -6.33 -5.19
C ASN A 330 -16.75 -6.84 -5.16
N ILE A 331 -16.99 -8.04 -4.64
CA ILE A 331 -18.35 -8.58 -4.43
C ILE A 331 -19.11 -7.72 -3.42
N ALA A 332 -18.49 -7.43 -2.27
CA ALA A 332 -19.05 -6.55 -1.24
C ALA A 332 -19.39 -5.17 -1.81
N LYS A 333 -18.46 -4.60 -2.61
CA LYS A 333 -18.67 -3.31 -3.27
C LYS A 333 -19.82 -3.32 -4.26
N ASP A 334 -19.95 -4.34 -5.10
CA ASP A 334 -21.07 -4.45 -6.04
C ASP A 334 -22.40 -4.52 -5.28
N TYR A 335 -22.44 -5.22 -4.15
CA TYR A 335 -23.63 -5.32 -3.31
C TYR A 335 -24.00 -3.98 -2.66
N VAL A 336 -23.06 -3.35 -1.92
CA VAL A 336 -23.28 -2.11 -1.16
C VAL A 336 -23.54 -0.91 -2.08
N SER A 337 -23.05 -0.94 -3.33
CA SER A 337 -23.38 0.09 -4.32
C SER A 337 -24.86 0.12 -4.72
N ARG A 338 -25.61 -0.97 -4.45
CA ARG A 338 -27.02 -1.16 -4.85
C ARG A 338 -27.97 -1.33 -3.67
N HIS A 339 -27.46 -1.64 -2.48
CA HIS A 339 -28.24 -1.94 -1.28
C HIS A 339 -27.67 -1.22 -0.06
N LYS A 340 -28.47 -1.02 0.98
CA LYS A 340 -27.97 -0.51 2.25
C LYS A 340 -27.07 -1.56 2.91
N GLY A 341 -25.85 -1.17 3.27
CA GLY A 341 -24.89 -2.01 3.97
C GLY A 341 -23.62 -1.25 4.28
N ILE A 342 -22.67 -1.90 4.95
CA ILE A 342 -21.35 -1.37 5.25
C ILE A 342 -20.26 -2.34 4.81
N ILE A 343 -19.08 -1.81 4.50
CA ILE A 343 -17.86 -2.58 4.32
C ILE A 343 -16.84 -2.05 5.34
N THR A 344 -16.35 -2.92 6.21
CA THR A 344 -15.22 -2.67 7.10
C THR A 344 -13.99 -3.41 6.57
N PHE A 345 -12.87 -2.69 6.49
CA PHE A 345 -11.62 -3.23 5.98
C PHE A 345 -10.47 -2.85 6.91
N GLY A 346 -9.86 -3.85 7.53
CA GLY A 346 -8.66 -3.71 8.36
C GLY A 346 -7.44 -4.22 7.62
N ASP A 347 -6.45 -3.36 7.42
CA ASP A 347 -5.17 -3.71 6.80
C ASP A 347 -4.05 -3.58 7.84
N GLY A 348 -3.50 -4.72 8.22
CA GLY A 348 -2.38 -4.86 9.17
C GLY A 348 -1.02 -5.02 8.50
N TYR A 349 -0.94 -5.09 7.17
CA TYR A 349 0.35 -5.11 6.51
C TYR A 349 1.06 -3.77 6.69
N ALA A 350 2.38 -3.75 6.49
CA ALA A 350 3.30 -2.60 6.52
C ALA A 350 2.92 -1.35 5.73
N TYR A 351 1.75 -1.34 5.11
CA TYR A 351 1.38 -0.43 4.05
C TYR A 351 1.00 0.97 4.57
N GLU A 352 1.99 1.76 4.96
CA GLU A 352 2.04 3.12 4.43
C GLU A 352 2.11 2.99 2.91
N LYS A 353 1.22 3.59 2.11
CA LYS A 353 1.44 3.72 0.65
C LYS A 353 2.87 4.22 0.39
N PRO A 354 3.82 3.39 -0.07
CA PRO A 354 5.04 3.93 -0.65
C PRO A 354 4.62 4.20 -2.09
N LYS A 355 4.38 5.46 -2.46
CA LYS A 355 5.43 6.23 -3.13
C LYS A 355 6.38 5.28 -3.88
N ASP A 356 6.16 5.14 -5.19
CA ASP A 356 7.23 4.71 -6.09
C ASP A 356 7.86 3.32 -5.84
N CYS A 357 7.16 2.29 -5.33
CA CYS A 357 7.70 0.92 -5.38
C CYS A 357 7.66 0.33 -6.80
N SER A 358 8.32 0.95 -7.76
CA SER A 358 8.69 0.26 -9.01
C SER A 358 9.74 -0.83 -8.76
N GLU A 359 10.42 -0.74 -7.62
CA GLU A 359 11.60 -1.51 -7.25
C GLU A 359 11.28 -2.36 -6.01
N PHE A 360 11.64 -3.64 -6.04
CA PHE A 360 11.37 -4.58 -4.95
C PHE A 360 12.15 -4.25 -3.68
N ALA A 361 13.38 -3.75 -3.79
CA ALA A 361 14.21 -3.38 -2.65
C ALA A 361 13.57 -2.27 -1.79
N THR A 362 12.88 -1.30 -2.41
CA THR A 362 12.16 -0.26 -1.67
C THR A 362 10.98 -0.83 -0.88
N PHE A 363 10.21 -1.72 -1.50
CA PHE A 363 9.11 -2.41 -0.82
C PHE A 363 9.62 -3.27 0.33
N PHE A 364 10.76 -3.95 0.15
CA PHE A 364 11.39 -4.76 1.18
C PHE A 364 11.83 -3.91 2.38
N ASP A 365 12.41 -2.72 2.14
CA ASP A 365 12.81 -1.78 3.21
C ASP A 365 11.61 -1.31 4.05
N ASP A 366 10.45 -1.10 3.40
CA ASP A 366 9.21 -0.76 4.11
C ASP A 366 8.71 -1.93 4.98
N GLN A 367 8.81 -3.17 4.48
CA GLN A 367 8.50 -4.37 5.29
C GLN A 367 9.44 -4.48 6.50
N LEU A 368 10.75 -4.30 6.29
CA LEU A 368 11.73 -4.31 7.37
C LEU A 368 11.39 -3.27 8.45
N THR A 369 11.10 -2.04 8.03
CA THR A 369 10.75 -0.95 8.95
C THR A 369 9.46 -1.24 9.74
N HIS A 370 8.47 -1.83 9.10
CA HIS A 370 7.22 -2.19 9.78
C HIS A 370 7.40 -3.33 10.78
N TYR A 371 8.04 -4.44 10.38
CA TYR A 371 8.23 -5.56 11.31
C TYR A 371 9.22 -5.23 12.42
N GLN A 372 10.19 -4.33 12.17
CA GLN A 372 10.99 -3.73 13.25
C GLN A 372 10.06 -3.04 14.27
N ALA A 373 9.13 -2.19 13.82
CA ALA A 373 8.20 -1.51 14.71
C ALA A 373 7.27 -2.47 15.47
N VAL A 374 6.75 -3.51 14.81
CA VAL A 374 5.92 -4.55 15.45
C VAL A 374 6.72 -5.25 16.56
N LEU A 375 7.93 -5.72 16.24
CA LEU A 375 8.79 -6.45 17.19
C LEU A 375 9.30 -5.58 18.33
N GLU A 376 9.64 -4.30 18.09
CA GLU A 376 9.98 -3.33 19.15
C GLU A 376 8.78 -3.05 20.04
N SER A 377 7.59 -2.92 19.46
CA SER A 377 6.37 -2.65 20.23
C SER A 377 5.98 -3.85 21.09
N MET A 378 6.17 -5.09 20.60
CA MET A 378 6.03 -6.29 21.42
C MET A 378 7.05 -6.34 22.55
N GLU A 379 8.33 -6.12 22.24
CA GLU A 379 9.41 -6.13 23.23
C GLU A 379 9.20 -5.11 24.35
N SER A 380 8.66 -3.93 24.04
CA SER A 380 8.34 -2.91 25.05
C SER A 380 7.30 -3.37 26.08
N GLY A 381 6.43 -4.32 25.71
CA GLY A 381 5.41 -4.88 26.59
C GLY A 381 5.88 -6.05 27.45
N PHE A 382 7.12 -6.52 27.28
CA PHE A 382 7.65 -7.67 28.01
C PHE A 382 8.76 -7.31 29.00
N ALA A 383 8.64 -7.85 30.21
CA ALA A 383 9.78 -7.90 31.14
C ALA A 383 10.81 -8.94 30.67
N LYS A 384 12.09 -8.70 30.95
CA LYS A 384 13.21 -9.57 30.50
C LYS A 384 13.07 -11.05 30.89
N HIS A 385 12.40 -11.34 32.01
CA HIS A 385 12.18 -12.72 32.49
C HIS A 385 11.09 -13.47 31.70
N LEU A 386 10.30 -12.78 30.87
CA LEU A 386 9.24 -13.35 30.02
C LEU A 386 9.70 -13.54 28.57
N LEU A 387 11.02 -13.64 28.34
CA LEU A 387 11.60 -13.76 27.00
C LEU A 387 11.00 -14.93 26.21
N GLN A 388 10.79 -16.09 26.85
CA GLN A 388 10.19 -17.27 26.22
C GLN A 388 8.74 -17.02 25.75
N ALA A 389 7.96 -16.28 26.54
CA ALA A 389 6.59 -15.91 26.19
C ALA A 389 6.57 -14.99 24.96
N ARG A 390 7.46 -13.99 24.94
CA ARG A 390 7.65 -13.12 23.77
C ARG A 390 8.02 -13.92 22.54
N MET A 391 9.03 -14.80 22.64
CA MET A 391 9.48 -15.63 21.53
C MET A 391 8.34 -16.50 20.98
N ALA A 392 7.57 -17.15 21.85
CA ALA A 392 6.44 -17.96 21.42
C ALA A 392 5.39 -17.12 20.66
N MET A 393 5.06 -15.92 21.15
CA MET A 393 4.10 -15.03 20.47
C MET A 393 4.64 -14.48 19.14
N GLU A 394 5.91 -14.08 19.09
CA GLU A 394 6.56 -13.66 17.85
C GLU A 394 6.62 -14.81 16.84
N CYS A 395 6.85 -16.04 17.33
CA CYS A 395 6.84 -17.25 16.51
C CYS A 395 5.48 -17.54 15.89
N LEU A 396 4.40 -17.45 16.68
CA LEU A 396 3.04 -17.79 16.28
C LEU A 396 2.35 -16.70 15.44
N PHE A 397 2.51 -15.43 15.81
CA PHE A 397 1.66 -14.36 15.29
C PHE A 397 2.36 -13.40 14.34
N VAL A 398 3.67 -13.18 14.52
CA VAL A 398 4.43 -12.21 13.71
C VAL A 398 5.20 -12.90 12.60
N GLY A 399 6.02 -13.89 12.96
CA GLY A 399 6.97 -14.47 12.03
C GLY A 399 6.40 -15.22 10.82
N PRO A 400 5.18 -15.81 10.83
CA PRO A 400 4.57 -16.33 9.60
C PRO A 400 4.36 -15.24 8.53
N ASN A 401 4.38 -13.97 8.93
CA ASN A 401 4.26 -12.82 8.05
C ASN A 401 5.62 -12.23 7.61
N ILE A 402 6.74 -12.70 8.17
CA ILE A 402 8.12 -12.30 7.81
C ILE A 402 8.72 -13.37 6.88
N CYS A 403 8.46 -13.28 5.57
CA CYS A 403 9.02 -14.21 4.60
C CYS A 403 9.40 -13.49 3.30
N GLY A 404 10.63 -13.71 2.81
CA GLY A 404 11.15 -13.02 1.63
C GLY A 404 10.41 -13.38 0.35
N GLN A 405 10.12 -14.67 0.15
CA GLN A 405 9.34 -15.14 -1.00
C GLN A 405 7.90 -14.64 -0.95
N ALA A 406 7.31 -14.64 0.24
CA ALA A 406 5.98 -14.10 0.52
C ALA A 406 5.86 -12.63 0.12
N TRP A 407 6.82 -11.82 0.57
CA TRP A 407 6.90 -10.40 0.25
C TRP A 407 7.14 -10.16 -1.24
N LEU A 408 7.98 -10.96 -1.90
CA LEU A 408 8.17 -10.87 -3.35
C LEU A 408 6.89 -11.16 -4.13
N GLN A 409 6.15 -12.20 -3.73
CA GLN A 409 4.87 -12.54 -4.35
C GLN A 409 3.83 -11.43 -4.12
N GLN A 410 3.74 -10.89 -2.90
CA GLN A 410 2.87 -9.77 -2.59
C GLN A 410 3.22 -8.53 -3.44
N TRP A 411 4.50 -8.23 -3.62
CA TRP A 411 4.96 -7.13 -4.48
C TRP A 411 4.56 -7.33 -5.95
N LYS A 412 4.70 -8.55 -6.49
CA LYS A 412 4.23 -8.90 -7.84
C LYS A 412 2.72 -8.71 -7.97
N GLU A 413 1.95 -9.27 -7.04
CA GLU A 413 0.49 -9.12 -7.00
C GLU A 413 0.07 -7.64 -6.95
N MET A 414 0.79 -6.79 -6.21
CA MET A 414 0.52 -5.35 -6.16
C MET A 414 0.77 -4.62 -7.48
N ASN A 415 1.73 -5.08 -8.28
CA ASN A 415 2.05 -4.50 -9.58
C ASN A 415 1.08 -4.96 -10.67
N GLU A 416 0.50 -6.16 -10.53
CA GLU A 416 -0.42 -6.75 -11.49
C GLU A 416 -1.89 -6.42 -11.21
N THR A 417 -2.28 -6.38 -9.92
CA THR A 417 -3.66 -6.13 -9.51
C THR A 417 -3.91 -4.64 -9.24
N GLN A 418 -5.05 -4.13 -9.71
CA GLN A 418 -5.50 -2.81 -9.30
C GLN A 418 -5.87 -2.87 -7.81
N HIS A 419 -5.35 -1.93 -7.02
CA HIS A 419 -5.75 -1.76 -5.63
C HIS A 419 -7.27 -1.60 -5.50
N PHE A 420 -7.87 -2.12 -4.43
CA PHE A 420 -9.28 -1.92 -4.13
C PHE A 420 -9.61 -0.42 -4.10
N ASP A 421 -10.25 0.06 -5.16
CA ASP A 421 -10.72 1.43 -5.27
C ASP A 421 -12.18 1.45 -4.85
N ALA A 422 -12.50 2.04 -3.69
CA ALA A 422 -13.89 2.26 -3.29
C ALA A 422 -14.65 3.09 -4.34
N GLY A 423 -13.95 3.90 -5.14
CA GLY A 423 -14.51 4.77 -6.17
C GLY A 423 -15.54 5.77 -5.62
N ASN A 424 -16.33 6.38 -6.49
CA ASN A 424 -17.47 7.21 -6.08
C ASN A 424 -18.73 6.38 -5.72
N ALA A 425 -18.66 5.05 -5.87
CA ALA A 425 -19.80 4.15 -5.71
C ALA A 425 -20.13 3.88 -4.24
N ILE A 426 -19.16 4.03 -3.33
CA ILE A 426 -19.34 3.87 -1.89
C ILE A 426 -18.88 5.16 -1.20
N LYS A 427 -19.65 5.63 -0.21
CA LYS A 427 -19.30 6.79 0.61
C LYS A 427 -18.51 6.34 1.83
N GLY A 428 -17.41 7.02 2.14
CA GLY A 428 -16.67 6.78 3.39
C GLY A 428 -17.54 7.06 4.61
N PHE A 429 -17.53 6.13 5.57
CA PHE A 429 -18.22 6.27 6.85
C PHE A 429 -17.29 7.00 7.83
N ARG A 430 -17.67 8.22 8.22
CA ARG A 430 -16.84 9.09 9.08
C ARG A 430 -16.73 8.50 10.48
N VAL A 431 -15.52 8.50 11.02
CA VAL A 431 -15.25 8.14 12.41
C VAL A 431 -15.68 9.28 13.31
N GLY A 432 -16.59 9.00 14.26
CA GLY A 432 -17.01 9.96 15.27
C GLY A 432 -15.87 10.33 16.23
N SER A 433 -15.91 11.55 16.79
CA SER A 433 -14.92 12.00 17.78
C SER A 433 -14.93 11.15 19.06
N GLU A 434 -16.09 10.64 19.45
CA GLU A 434 -16.24 9.72 20.58
C GLU A 434 -15.50 8.40 20.34
N ARG A 435 -15.66 7.81 19.15
CA ARG A 435 -14.97 6.57 18.75
C ARG A 435 -13.45 6.73 18.70
N LEU A 436 -12.97 7.92 18.32
CA LEU A 436 -11.54 8.21 18.37
C LEU A 436 -11.02 8.21 19.82
N LEU A 437 -11.74 8.87 20.74
CA LEU A 437 -11.35 8.91 22.15
C LEU A 437 -11.38 7.51 22.76
N GLU A 438 -12.42 6.72 22.48
CA GLU A 438 -12.50 5.31 22.88
C GLU A 438 -11.33 4.49 22.32
N ALA A 439 -10.99 4.65 21.02
CA ALA A 439 -9.83 4.00 20.42
C ALA A 439 -8.50 4.43 21.05
N GLN A 440 -8.38 5.70 21.44
CA GLN A 440 -7.21 6.23 22.14
C GLN A 440 -7.09 5.65 23.54
N GLU A 441 -8.20 5.52 24.27
CA GLU A 441 -8.19 4.91 25.61
C GLU A 441 -7.89 3.40 25.54
N ILE A 442 -8.30 2.69 24.47
CA ILE A 442 -7.94 1.28 24.25
C ILE A 442 -6.42 1.07 24.18
N VAL A 443 -5.67 2.05 23.65
CA VAL A 443 -4.21 1.96 23.49
C VAL A 443 -3.45 2.62 24.64
N ARG A 444 -4.11 3.46 25.43
CA ARG A 444 -3.50 4.26 26.49
C ARG A 444 -3.46 3.46 27.79
N ASP A 445 -2.57 2.47 27.82
CA ASP A 445 -2.26 1.69 29.02
C ASP A 445 -0.79 1.91 29.43
N GLY A 446 -0.56 2.62 30.54
CA GLY A 446 0.78 2.94 31.05
C GLY A 446 1.61 3.93 30.18
N ASP A 447 2.94 3.84 30.30
CA ASP A 447 3.94 4.64 29.57
C ASP A 447 4.28 4.02 28.20
N ASN A 448 3.28 3.70 27.37
CA ASN A 448 3.49 3.12 26.05
C ASN A 448 3.53 4.18 24.92
N LEU A 449 4.11 3.83 23.77
CA LEU A 449 4.33 4.74 22.63
C LEU A 449 3.32 4.54 21.50
N TYR A 450 2.17 3.93 21.79
CA TYR A 450 1.10 3.77 20.81
C TYR A 450 0.33 5.09 20.64
N GLU A 451 0.07 5.44 19.39
CA GLU A 451 -0.77 6.58 19.02
C GLU A 451 -1.90 6.13 18.10
N VAL A 452 -3.08 6.71 18.28
CA VAL A 452 -4.21 6.53 17.35
C VAL A 452 -4.47 7.81 16.59
N THR A 453 -4.41 7.72 15.27
CA THR A 453 -4.65 8.85 14.37
C THR A 453 -5.87 8.60 13.48
N ILE A 454 -6.57 9.67 13.14
CA ILE A 454 -7.61 9.65 12.11
C ILE A 454 -6.99 9.90 10.74
N GLY A 455 -7.39 9.10 9.76
CA GLY A 455 -7.06 9.22 8.34
C GLY A 455 -8.30 9.25 7.44
N GLY A 456 -8.11 8.96 6.16
CA GLY A 456 -9.21 8.88 5.20
C GLY A 456 -9.66 10.19 4.57
N ASP A 457 -10.78 10.16 3.84
CA ASP A 457 -11.43 11.35 3.22
C ASP A 457 -12.69 11.43 4.03
N SER A 458 -12.99 12.62 4.55
CA SER A 458 -14.10 12.76 5.48
C SER A 458 -13.84 12.00 6.79
N ASP A 459 -12.57 11.82 7.18
CA ASP A 459 -12.19 11.24 8.47
C ASP A 459 -12.71 9.80 8.68
N ASN A 460 -12.62 8.96 7.64
CA ASN A 460 -13.26 7.64 7.60
C ASN A 460 -12.36 6.46 8.01
N GLU A 461 -11.19 6.73 8.59
CA GLU A 461 -10.18 5.71 8.88
C GLU A 461 -9.53 5.95 10.23
N LEU A 462 -9.29 4.88 10.96
CA LEU A 462 -8.45 4.86 12.15
C LEU A 462 -7.12 4.21 11.79
N ALA A 463 -6.03 4.71 12.38
CA ALA A 463 -4.70 4.15 12.24
C ALA A 463 -4.01 4.03 13.60
N LEU A 464 -3.50 2.84 13.90
CA LEU A 464 -2.63 2.56 15.03
C LEU A 464 -1.19 2.79 14.60
N GLU A 465 -0.46 3.63 15.32
CA GLU A 465 0.93 3.99 15.04
C GLU A 465 1.80 3.69 16.28
N TRP A 466 3.03 3.24 16.05
CA TRP A 466 4.07 3.07 17.08
C TRP A 466 5.28 3.90 16.68
N ARG A 467 5.67 4.87 17.52
CA ARG A 467 6.77 5.82 17.21
C ARG A 467 6.62 6.50 15.83
N GLY A 468 5.39 6.76 15.40
CA GLY A 468 5.06 7.34 14.09
C GLY A 468 5.12 6.37 12.90
N ILE A 469 5.38 5.08 13.12
CA ILE A 469 5.28 4.02 12.12
C ILE A 469 3.88 3.39 12.22
N THR A 470 3.15 3.31 11.10
CA THR A 470 1.81 2.73 11.09
C THR A 470 1.86 1.20 11.24
N LEU A 471 1.14 0.68 12.24
CA LEU A 471 1.00 -0.75 12.51
C LEU A 471 -0.30 -1.35 11.95
N ALA A 472 -1.38 -0.58 11.92
CA ALA A 472 -2.66 -0.97 11.29
C ALA A 472 -3.41 0.28 10.81
N ARG A 473 -4.07 0.28 9.63
CA ARG A 473 -4.71 1.50 9.07
C ARG A 473 -5.79 1.25 7.98
N GLY A 474 -6.63 2.26 7.70
CA GLY A 474 -7.37 2.46 6.42
C GLY A 474 -6.75 3.40 5.32
N LEU A 475 -7.39 3.51 4.14
CA LEU A 475 -6.92 4.20 2.90
C LEU A 475 -6.61 5.75 2.89
N LYS A 476 -5.40 6.20 3.28
CA LYS A 476 -4.97 7.64 3.32
C LYS A 476 -5.25 8.53 2.08
N LYS A 477 -5.73 9.78 2.30
CA LYS A 477 -6.07 10.80 1.26
C LYS A 477 -5.42 12.20 1.32
N HIS A 478 -4.40 12.43 2.15
CA HIS A 478 -3.62 13.69 2.13
C HIS A 478 -2.23 13.55 1.47
N LEU A 479 -1.65 14.66 0.98
CA LEU A 479 -0.31 14.73 0.36
C LEU A 479 0.58 15.73 1.12
N LYS A 480 1.69 15.28 1.74
CA LYS A 480 2.70 16.19 2.31
C LYS A 480 3.31 17.05 1.20
N ARG A 481 3.53 18.33 1.48
CA ARG A 481 4.03 19.31 0.51
C ARG A 481 5.42 18.99 -0.01
N LEU A 482 6.27 18.39 0.82
CA LEU A 482 7.61 17.91 0.43
C LEU A 482 7.55 16.94 -0.76
N ASN A 483 6.46 16.17 -0.88
CA ASN A 483 6.25 15.18 -1.93
C ASN A 483 5.54 15.76 -3.16
N ALA A 484 5.10 17.03 -3.11
CA ALA A 484 4.42 17.64 -4.23
C ALA A 484 5.37 17.78 -5.43
N PRO A 485 4.93 17.47 -6.66
CA PRO A 485 5.76 17.62 -7.83
C PRO A 485 6.34 19.04 -7.96
N ARG A 486 7.65 19.15 -8.20
CA ARG A 486 8.36 20.45 -8.29
C ARG A 486 7.70 21.44 -9.28
N HIS A 487 7.08 20.91 -10.34
CA HIS A 487 6.44 21.70 -11.37
C HIS A 487 5.10 22.34 -10.95
N TRP A 488 4.54 21.96 -9.80
CA TRP A 488 3.41 22.67 -9.18
C TRP A 488 3.81 24.04 -8.62
N MET A 489 5.12 24.30 -8.47
CA MET A 489 5.67 25.57 -7.97
C MET A 489 4.99 26.03 -6.68
N LEU A 490 4.84 25.11 -5.72
CA LEU A 490 4.40 25.43 -4.38
C LEU A 490 5.58 26.02 -3.60
N ASP A 491 5.29 27.05 -2.82
CA ASP A 491 6.27 27.62 -1.90
C ASP A 491 6.54 26.65 -0.74
N LYS A 492 7.82 26.54 -0.35
CA LYS A 492 8.31 25.67 0.72
C LYS A 492 7.81 26.10 2.10
N LEU A 493 7.55 27.40 2.29
CA LEU A 493 7.12 27.96 3.58
C LEU A 493 5.60 28.03 3.76
N GLY A 494 4.82 27.83 2.71
CA GLY A 494 3.36 28.01 2.75
C GLY A 494 2.54 26.88 3.42
N GLY A 495 3.13 26.11 4.35
CA GLY A 495 2.48 25.04 5.13
C GLY A 495 2.91 23.60 4.79
N ALA A 496 2.61 22.66 5.68
CA ALA A 496 3.07 21.27 5.61
C ALA A 496 2.42 20.42 4.49
N PHE A 497 1.21 20.79 4.03
CA PHE A 497 0.42 19.98 3.11
C PHE A 497 0.25 20.62 1.72
N ALA A 498 0.11 19.78 0.71
CA ALA A 498 -0.25 20.12 -0.66
C ALA A 498 -1.60 19.47 -1.02
N PRO A 499 -2.37 20.07 -1.94
CA PRO A 499 -3.60 19.44 -2.41
C PRO A 499 -3.27 18.13 -3.14
N LYS A 500 -3.84 17.01 -2.66
CA LYS A 500 -3.72 15.71 -3.32
C LYS A 500 -4.69 15.66 -4.51
N PRO A 501 -4.25 15.36 -5.74
CA PRO A 501 -5.13 15.22 -6.87
C PRO A 501 -6.11 14.06 -6.64
N SER A 502 -7.39 14.28 -6.96
CA SER A 502 -8.41 13.23 -6.96
C SER A 502 -8.11 12.19 -8.04
N SER A 503 -8.68 10.99 -7.93
CA SER A 503 -8.67 10.03 -9.04
C SER A 503 -9.32 10.64 -10.28
N GLY A 504 -8.69 10.49 -11.44
CA GLY A 504 -9.14 11.14 -12.65
C GLY A 504 -8.32 10.78 -13.88
N PRO A 505 -8.48 11.52 -14.99
CA PRO A 505 -7.93 11.15 -16.30
C PRO A 505 -6.40 11.15 -16.37
N HIS A 506 -5.73 11.90 -15.48
CA HIS A 506 -4.29 12.12 -15.53
C HIS A 506 -3.61 11.58 -14.27
N LYS A 507 -2.37 11.09 -14.43
CA LYS A 507 -1.54 10.63 -13.30
C LYS A 507 -1.28 11.79 -12.34
N SER A 508 -1.21 11.51 -11.04
CA SER A 508 -0.97 12.52 -10.00
C SER A 508 0.28 13.37 -10.24
N ARG A 509 1.37 12.77 -10.74
CA ARG A 509 2.63 13.46 -11.08
C ARG A 509 2.63 14.16 -12.45
N GLU A 510 1.61 13.94 -13.27
CA GLU A 510 1.46 14.49 -14.63
C GLU A 510 0.19 15.34 -14.75
N CYS A 511 -0.27 15.91 -13.63
CA CYS A 511 -1.43 16.77 -13.58
C CYS A 511 -1.14 18.03 -12.76
N LEU A 512 -2.04 18.99 -12.84
CA LEU A 512 -2.11 20.19 -12.03
C LEU A 512 -3.53 20.31 -11.47
N PRO A 513 -3.73 20.17 -10.14
CA PRO A 513 -5.04 20.29 -9.51
C PRO A 513 -5.71 21.65 -9.81
N LEU A 514 -7.04 21.65 -10.01
CA LEU A 514 -7.81 22.87 -10.27
C LEU A 514 -7.60 23.96 -9.21
N ILE A 515 -7.45 23.56 -7.94
CA ILE A 515 -7.15 24.48 -6.86
C ILE A 515 -5.84 25.24 -7.05
N LEU A 516 -4.81 24.60 -7.61
CA LEU A 516 -3.54 25.25 -7.92
C LEU A 516 -3.66 26.14 -9.16
N ILE A 517 -4.49 25.75 -10.13
CA ILE A 517 -4.78 26.57 -11.30
C ILE A 517 -5.43 27.89 -10.88
N LEU A 518 -6.53 27.83 -10.11
CA LEU A 518 -7.28 29.02 -9.72
C LEU A 518 -6.53 29.90 -8.72
N ARG A 519 -5.90 29.30 -7.69
CA ARG A 519 -5.25 30.03 -6.60
C ARG A 519 -3.81 30.44 -6.89
N ASN A 520 -3.00 29.53 -7.45
CA ASN A 520 -1.55 29.77 -7.58
C ASN A 520 -1.17 30.31 -8.95
N ARG A 521 -1.85 29.88 -10.02
CA ARG A 521 -1.53 30.30 -11.40
C ARG A 521 -2.31 31.52 -11.84
N LEU A 522 -3.63 31.45 -11.81
CA LEU A 522 -4.51 32.49 -12.34
C LEU A 522 -4.82 33.59 -11.31
N LYS A 523 -4.64 33.31 -10.01
CA LYS A 523 -4.86 34.26 -8.91
C LYS A 523 -6.31 34.76 -8.80
N TYR A 524 -7.27 33.96 -9.25
CA TYR A 524 -8.72 34.22 -9.08
C TYR A 524 -9.20 34.07 -7.63
N ALA A 525 -8.43 33.35 -6.82
CA ALA A 525 -8.69 33.15 -5.40
C ALA A 525 -7.38 33.23 -4.61
N LEU A 526 -7.46 33.71 -3.39
CA LEU A 526 -6.38 33.74 -2.41
C LEU A 526 -6.46 32.55 -1.46
N THR A 527 -7.69 32.11 -1.12
CA THR A 527 -7.95 31.03 -0.14
C THR A 527 -8.59 29.79 -0.76
N TYR A 528 -8.51 28.65 -0.05
CA TYR A 528 -9.18 27.41 -0.46
C TYR A 528 -10.71 27.54 -0.48
N ARG A 529 -11.27 28.32 0.45
CA ARG A 529 -12.72 28.55 0.55
C ARG A 529 -13.26 29.29 -0.66
N GLU A 530 -12.54 30.31 -1.13
CA GLU A 530 -12.89 31.04 -2.35
C GLU A 530 -12.85 30.15 -3.59
N VAL A 531 -11.82 29.30 -3.73
CA VAL A 531 -11.76 28.32 -4.81
C VAL A 531 -12.99 27.41 -4.81
N ILE A 532 -13.37 26.90 -3.63
CA ILE A 532 -14.56 26.06 -3.49
C ILE A 532 -15.81 26.85 -3.90
N ALA A 533 -15.95 28.11 -3.46
CA ALA A 533 -17.08 28.95 -3.86
C ALA A 533 -17.18 29.15 -5.38
N ILE A 534 -16.05 29.44 -6.06
CA ILE A 534 -15.99 29.58 -7.53
C ILE A 534 -16.41 28.28 -8.23
N LEU A 535 -15.93 27.14 -7.75
CA LEU A 535 -16.25 25.83 -8.32
C LEU A 535 -17.71 25.42 -8.08
N MET A 536 -18.26 25.71 -6.89
CA MET A 536 -19.66 25.43 -6.56
C MET A 536 -20.64 26.28 -7.37
N GLN A 537 -20.21 27.48 -7.80
CA GLN A 537 -20.95 28.31 -8.75
C GLN A 537 -20.91 27.79 -10.20
N ARG A 538 -20.23 26.65 -10.46
CA ARG A 538 -20.17 25.99 -11.77
C ARG A 538 -19.58 26.84 -12.89
N HIS A 539 -18.71 27.79 -12.54
CA HIS A 539 -18.09 28.71 -13.50
C HIS A 539 -16.82 28.18 -14.19
N VAL A 540 -16.32 27.01 -13.80
CA VAL A 540 -15.08 26.44 -14.34
C VAL A 540 -15.39 25.13 -15.05
N MET A 541 -14.93 25.02 -16.29
CA MET A 541 -15.08 23.83 -17.12
C MET A 541 -13.71 23.28 -17.52
N VAL A 542 -13.59 21.96 -17.57
CA VAL A 542 -12.42 21.28 -18.14
C VAL A 542 -12.90 20.36 -19.25
N ASP A 543 -12.35 20.54 -20.45
CA ASP A 543 -12.75 19.87 -21.69
C ASP A 543 -14.27 19.97 -21.94
N GLY A 544 -14.83 21.19 -21.78
CA GLY A 544 -16.26 21.45 -21.97
C GLY A 544 -17.18 20.93 -20.86
N LYS A 545 -16.66 20.24 -19.84
CA LYS A 545 -17.45 19.73 -18.70
C LYS A 545 -17.25 20.58 -17.46
N VAL A 546 -18.36 21.02 -16.86
CA VAL A 546 -18.34 21.73 -15.56
C VAL A 546 -17.70 20.84 -14.49
N ARG A 547 -16.73 21.39 -13.75
CA ARG A 547 -16.04 20.69 -12.66
C ARG A 547 -16.27 21.42 -11.34
N THR A 548 -16.74 20.69 -10.34
CA THR A 548 -16.92 21.16 -8.95
C THR A 548 -15.82 20.66 -8.02
N ASP A 549 -15.06 19.64 -8.44
CA ASP A 549 -13.97 19.07 -7.65
C ASP A 549 -12.74 19.98 -7.65
N LYS A 550 -12.38 20.47 -6.48
CA LYS A 550 -11.21 21.33 -6.23
C LYS A 550 -9.88 20.65 -6.58
N THR A 551 -9.80 19.33 -6.42
CA THR A 551 -8.58 18.55 -6.63
C THR A 551 -8.59 17.78 -7.95
N TYR A 552 -9.50 18.13 -8.86
CA TYR A 552 -9.59 17.52 -10.18
C TYR A 552 -8.23 17.61 -10.91
N PRO A 553 -7.69 16.47 -11.38
CA PRO A 553 -6.36 16.42 -11.99
C PRO A 553 -6.43 16.88 -13.46
N ALA A 554 -6.24 18.17 -13.73
CA ALA A 554 -6.12 18.67 -15.11
C ALA A 554 -4.71 18.39 -15.64
N GLY A 555 -4.58 17.85 -16.84
CA GLY A 555 -3.29 17.40 -17.39
C GLY A 555 -2.88 18.10 -18.68
N PHE A 556 -1.82 17.58 -19.30
CA PHE A 556 -1.33 18.06 -20.59
C PHE A 556 -2.44 18.07 -21.66
N MET A 557 -2.52 19.12 -22.49
CA MET A 557 -3.54 19.36 -23.53
C MET A 557 -4.99 19.55 -23.06
N ASP A 558 -5.29 19.48 -21.76
CA ASP A 558 -6.62 19.83 -21.26
C ASP A 558 -6.93 21.30 -21.53
N VAL A 559 -8.20 21.58 -21.88
CA VAL A 559 -8.72 22.93 -22.07
C VAL A 559 -9.53 23.32 -20.84
N VAL A 560 -9.07 24.35 -20.13
CA VAL A 560 -9.74 24.94 -18.96
C VAL A 560 -10.40 26.23 -19.38
N SER A 561 -11.74 26.27 -19.31
CA SER A 561 -12.57 27.39 -19.75
C SER A 561 -13.26 28.04 -18.56
N ILE A 562 -13.24 29.38 -18.52
CA ILE A 562 -13.93 30.20 -17.51
C ILE A 562 -14.87 31.16 -18.26
N PRO A 563 -16.13 30.75 -18.54
CA PRO A 563 -17.06 31.54 -19.36
C PRO A 563 -17.34 32.93 -18.79
N LYS A 564 -17.31 33.09 -17.47
CA LYS A 564 -17.60 34.35 -16.80
C LYS A 564 -16.58 35.44 -17.10
N THR A 565 -15.33 35.07 -17.34
CA THR A 565 -14.25 36.00 -17.73
C THR A 565 -13.94 35.93 -19.23
N ASN A 566 -14.62 35.04 -19.97
CA ASN A 566 -14.37 34.76 -21.38
C ASN A 566 -12.90 34.39 -21.65
N GLU A 567 -12.31 33.61 -20.74
CA GLU A 567 -10.93 33.16 -20.85
C GLU A 567 -10.86 31.63 -20.99
N ASP A 568 -10.06 31.19 -21.95
CA ASP A 568 -9.78 29.78 -22.21
C ASP A 568 -8.27 29.53 -22.16
N PHE A 569 -7.90 28.44 -21.48
CA PHE A 569 -6.51 28.08 -21.26
C PHE A 569 -6.24 26.63 -21.66
N ARG A 570 -5.15 26.39 -22.38
CA ARG A 570 -4.62 25.05 -22.63
C ARG A 570 -3.44 24.76 -21.72
N LEU A 571 -3.42 23.58 -21.09
CA LEU A 571 -2.28 23.13 -20.29
C LEU A 571 -1.16 22.59 -21.20
N LEU A 572 -0.02 23.28 -21.23
CA LEU A 572 1.17 22.87 -21.99
C LEU A 572 2.40 22.81 -21.08
N TYR A 573 3.45 22.15 -21.55
CA TYR A 573 4.75 22.18 -20.89
C TYR A 573 5.60 23.37 -21.38
N ASP A 574 6.28 24.02 -20.45
CA ASP A 574 7.38 24.95 -20.70
C ASP A 574 8.70 24.17 -20.91
N THR A 575 9.74 24.77 -21.49
CA THR A 575 11.04 24.11 -21.77
C THR A 575 11.82 23.73 -20.50
N LYS A 576 11.39 24.25 -19.35
CA LYS A 576 11.83 23.85 -17.99
C LYS A 576 11.03 22.65 -17.44
N GLY A 577 10.15 22.05 -18.24
CA GLY A 577 9.30 20.93 -17.88
C GLY A 577 8.22 21.29 -16.84
N ARG A 578 7.66 22.49 -16.88
CA ARG A 578 6.61 22.93 -15.94
C ARG A 578 5.28 23.09 -16.66
N PHE A 579 4.15 22.83 -15.99
CA PHE A 579 2.83 23.18 -16.55
C PHE A 579 2.68 24.69 -16.64
N ARG A 580 2.26 25.13 -17.82
CA ARG A 580 1.93 26.51 -18.14
C ARG A 580 0.53 26.56 -18.74
N LEU A 581 -0.30 27.46 -18.21
CA LEU A 581 -1.59 27.79 -18.80
C LEU A 581 -1.32 28.73 -19.97
N HIS A 582 -1.57 28.24 -21.18
CA HIS A 582 -1.46 29.01 -22.41
C HIS A 582 -2.84 29.53 -22.78
N ALA A 583 -3.03 30.84 -22.81
CA ALA A 583 -4.28 31.43 -23.27
C ALA A 583 -4.52 31.07 -24.74
N ILE A 584 -5.71 30.60 -25.04
CA ILE A 584 -6.15 30.21 -26.39
C ILE A 584 -7.42 30.98 -26.74
N THR A 585 -7.70 31.15 -28.04
CA THR A 585 -8.86 31.91 -28.53
C THR A 585 -9.43 31.27 -29.79
N GLY A 586 -10.72 31.46 -30.05
CA GLY A 586 -11.37 31.05 -31.29
C GLY A 586 -11.50 29.54 -31.43
N ASP A 587 -11.16 28.99 -32.60
CA ASP A 587 -11.41 27.58 -32.91
C ASP A 587 -10.55 26.58 -32.11
N GLU A 588 -9.45 27.02 -31.51
CA GLU A 588 -8.61 26.16 -30.67
C GLU A 588 -9.28 25.76 -29.34
N THR A 589 -10.33 26.45 -28.92
CA THR A 589 -11.06 26.10 -27.68
C THR A 589 -12.00 24.92 -27.90
N LYS A 590 -12.45 24.71 -29.14
CA LYS A 590 -13.46 23.69 -29.50
C LYS A 590 -12.87 22.28 -29.59
N PHE A 591 -11.55 22.15 -29.78
CA PHE A 591 -10.92 20.84 -29.96
C PHE A 591 -9.74 20.59 -29.03
N LYS A 592 -9.47 19.32 -28.77
CA LYS A 592 -8.32 18.83 -28.01
C LYS A 592 -7.54 17.81 -28.83
N LEU A 593 -6.22 17.76 -28.66
CA LEU A 593 -5.44 16.66 -29.22
C LEU A 593 -5.25 15.58 -28.17
N CYS A 594 -5.47 14.32 -28.57
CA CYS A 594 -5.29 13.17 -27.71
C CYS A 594 -4.41 12.11 -28.35
N LYS A 595 -3.34 11.70 -27.65
CA LYS A 595 -2.52 10.56 -28.08
C LYS A 595 -3.27 9.25 -27.83
N VAL A 596 -3.25 8.36 -28.81
CA VAL A 596 -3.80 7.01 -28.74
C VAL A 596 -2.81 6.11 -28.01
N ARG A 597 -3.24 5.47 -26.92
CA ARG A 597 -2.44 4.50 -26.16
C ARG A 597 -2.55 3.11 -26.76
N SER A 598 -3.76 2.67 -27.03
CA SER A 598 -4.03 1.36 -27.60
C SER A 598 -5.28 1.39 -28.47
N VAL A 599 -5.32 0.47 -29.43
CA VAL A 599 -6.48 0.18 -30.27
C VAL A 599 -6.78 -1.31 -30.08
N GLN A 600 -8.00 -1.64 -29.68
CA GLN A 600 -8.41 -2.99 -29.30
C GLN A 600 -9.83 -3.28 -29.80
N PHE A 601 -10.21 -4.56 -29.83
CA PHE A 601 -11.57 -4.99 -30.13
C PHE A 601 -12.29 -5.36 -28.84
N GLY A 602 -13.52 -4.86 -28.67
CA GLY A 602 -14.37 -5.13 -27.53
C GLY A 602 -15.24 -6.36 -27.71
N GLN A 603 -16.14 -6.58 -26.75
CA GLN A 603 -17.18 -7.59 -26.88
C GLN A 603 -17.95 -7.37 -28.19
N LYS A 604 -18.25 -8.47 -28.90
CA LYS A 604 -18.87 -8.47 -30.23
C LYS A 604 -18.00 -7.89 -31.36
N GLY A 605 -16.68 -7.82 -31.18
CA GLY A 605 -15.76 -7.40 -32.24
C GLY A 605 -15.80 -5.90 -32.58
N ILE A 606 -16.34 -5.07 -31.68
CA ILE A 606 -16.43 -3.61 -31.91
C ILE A 606 -15.05 -2.98 -31.66
N PRO A 607 -14.43 -2.32 -32.65
CA PRO A 607 -13.15 -1.64 -32.44
C PRO A 607 -13.33 -0.42 -31.53
N TYR A 608 -12.42 -0.25 -30.59
CA TYR A 608 -12.32 0.94 -29.76
C TYR A 608 -10.86 1.34 -29.55
N LEU A 609 -10.64 2.63 -29.33
CA LEU A 609 -9.34 3.16 -28.93
C LEU A 609 -9.39 3.76 -27.54
N ASN A 610 -8.27 3.68 -26.84
CA ASN A 610 -8.07 4.32 -25.55
C ASN A 610 -7.08 5.47 -25.69
N THR A 611 -7.46 6.63 -25.22
CA THR A 611 -6.62 7.83 -25.24
C THR A 611 -5.80 7.95 -23.95
N TYR A 612 -4.74 8.77 -24.00
CA TYR A 612 -3.86 9.00 -22.84
C TYR A 612 -4.53 9.64 -21.62
N ASP A 613 -5.64 10.35 -21.82
CA ASP A 613 -6.48 11.00 -20.80
C ASP A 613 -7.67 10.12 -20.38
N GLY A 614 -7.63 8.82 -20.66
CA GLY A 614 -8.58 7.85 -20.14
C GLY A 614 -9.95 7.84 -20.83
N ARG A 615 -10.08 8.40 -22.03
CA ARG A 615 -11.32 8.26 -22.84
C ARG A 615 -11.27 6.96 -23.66
N THR A 616 -12.42 6.31 -23.79
CA THR A 616 -12.63 5.19 -24.71
C THR A 616 -13.54 5.65 -25.84
N ILE A 617 -13.04 5.61 -27.07
CA ILE A 617 -13.78 6.02 -28.27
C ILE A 617 -14.04 4.79 -29.13
N ARG A 618 -15.31 4.52 -29.40
CA ARG A 618 -15.74 3.38 -30.23
C ARG A 618 -15.77 3.78 -31.70
N TYR A 619 -15.65 2.78 -32.57
CA TYR A 619 -15.65 2.95 -34.03
C TYR A 619 -14.58 3.95 -34.53
N PRO A 620 -13.31 3.82 -34.10
CA PRO A 620 -12.26 4.63 -34.68
C PRO A 620 -12.01 4.23 -36.15
N ASP A 621 -11.47 5.16 -36.93
CA ASP A 621 -11.01 4.88 -38.29
C ASP A 621 -9.93 3.76 -38.24
N PRO A 622 -10.02 2.72 -39.08
CA PRO A 622 -9.05 1.63 -39.15
C PRO A 622 -7.59 2.08 -39.39
N LEU A 623 -7.39 3.27 -39.94
CA LEU A 623 -6.07 3.84 -40.19
C LEU A 623 -5.37 4.35 -38.92
N ILE A 624 -6.10 4.54 -37.82
CA ILE A 624 -5.57 5.05 -36.56
C ILE A 624 -4.86 3.91 -35.81
N LYS A 625 -3.59 4.11 -35.47
CA LYS A 625 -2.77 3.15 -34.73
C LYS A 625 -2.35 3.69 -33.37
N ALA A 626 -1.79 2.81 -32.54
CA ALA A 626 -1.19 3.22 -31.27
C ALA A 626 -0.05 4.23 -31.49
N ASN A 627 0.07 5.21 -30.60
CA ASN A 627 0.94 6.39 -30.65
C ASN A 627 0.52 7.53 -31.59
N ASP A 628 -0.45 7.31 -32.47
CA ASP A 628 -1.03 8.39 -33.27
C ASP A 628 -1.73 9.42 -32.38
N THR A 629 -1.96 10.62 -32.92
CA THR A 629 -2.67 11.68 -32.21
C THR A 629 -3.96 12.02 -32.93
N ILE A 630 -5.09 11.92 -32.22
CA ILE A 630 -6.41 12.29 -32.73
C ILE A 630 -6.74 13.74 -32.34
N LYS A 631 -7.47 14.43 -33.21
CA LYS A 631 -8.12 15.71 -32.94
C LYS A 631 -9.56 15.42 -32.53
N LEU A 632 -9.86 15.62 -31.26
CA LEU A 632 -11.16 15.40 -30.65
C LEU A 632 -11.93 16.72 -30.59
N ASP A 633 -13.14 16.75 -31.12
CA ASP A 633 -14.06 17.85 -30.89
C ASP A 633 -14.69 17.74 -29.50
N LEU A 634 -14.63 18.80 -28.70
CA LEU A 634 -15.06 18.77 -27.30
C LEU A 634 -16.58 18.82 -27.15
N GLU A 635 -17.29 19.39 -28.11
CA GLU A 635 -18.76 19.45 -28.11
C GLU A 635 -19.35 18.09 -28.46
N SER A 636 -18.97 17.52 -29.60
CA SER A 636 -19.50 16.22 -30.05
C SER A 636 -18.80 15.01 -29.44
N ASN A 637 -17.61 15.18 -28.84
CA ASN A 637 -16.72 14.10 -28.40
C ASN A 637 -16.39 13.08 -29.53
N LYS A 638 -16.39 13.53 -30.79
CA LYS A 638 -16.03 12.73 -31.96
C LYS A 638 -14.65 13.09 -32.50
N ILE A 639 -14.02 12.12 -33.18
CA ILE A 639 -12.74 12.32 -33.86
C ILE A 639 -13.00 13.11 -35.15
N VAL A 640 -12.33 14.26 -35.29
CA VAL A 640 -12.42 15.13 -36.47
C VAL A 640 -11.34 14.80 -37.49
N ASP A 641 -10.11 14.61 -37.02
CA ASP A 641 -8.94 14.29 -37.85
C ASP A 641 -7.90 13.56 -36.97
N PHE A 642 -6.87 12.97 -37.56
CA PHE A 642 -5.77 12.35 -36.84
C PHE A 642 -4.42 12.59 -37.53
N ILE A 643 -3.34 12.42 -36.77
CA ILE A 643 -1.96 12.55 -37.21
C ILE A 643 -1.25 11.24 -36.91
N LYS A 644 -0.64 10.66 -37.94
CA LYS A 644 0.20 9.49 -37.78
C LYS A 644 1.49 9.84 -37.05
N PHE A 645 1.91 8.97 -36.15
CA PHE A 645 3.20 9.08 -35.49
C PHE A 645 4.29 8.63 -36.46
N ASP A 646 4.73 9.53 -37.34
CA ASP A 646 5.69 9.29 -38.42
C ASP A 646 6.78 10.38 -38.48
N VAL A 647 7.88 10.05 -39.16
CA VAL A 647 8.99 10.97 -39.41
C VAL A 647 8.49 12.18 -40.19
N GLY A 648 8.99 13.37 -39.85
CA GLY A 648 8.60 14.63 -40.49
C GLY A 648 7.46 15.37 -39.80
N ASN A 649 6.77 14.76 -38.82
CA ASN A 649 5.74 15.44 -38.04
C ASN A 649 6.32 16.15 -36.80
N VAL A 650 5.70 17.27 -36.42
CA VAL A 650 6.08 18.07 -35.26
C VAL A 650 5.53 17.48 -33.96
N VAL A 651 6.41 17.38 -32.98
CA VAL A 651 6.16 16.74 -31.69
C VAL A 651 6.57 17.65 -30.53
N MET A 652 5.86 17.51 -29.41
CA MET A 652 6.26 18.03 -28.11
C MET A 652 6.70 16.87 -27.22
N VAL A 653 7.79 17.06 -26.50
CA VAL A 653 8.27 16.10 -25.51
C VAL A 653 7.50 16.28 -24.20
N THR A 654 6.88 15.22 -23.70
CA THR A 654 6.07 15.21 -22.47
C THR A 654 6.81 14.66 -21.24
N GLY A 655 7.95 13.98 -21.43
CA GLY A 655 8.71 13.33 -20.35
C GLY A 655 10.24 13.44 -20.49
N GLY A 656 10.98 13.06 -19.44
CA GLY A 656 12.44 13.07 -19.41
C GLY A 656 13.09 14.46 -19.35
N ARG A 657 14.41 14.52 -19.55
CA ARG A 657 15.23 15.76 -19.46
C ARG A 657 14.87 16.81 -20.52
N ASN A 658 14.29 16.37 -21.64
CA ASN A 658 13.89 17.21 -22.77
C ASN A 658 12.41 17.65 -22.72
N ARG A 659 11.71 17.44 -21.59
CA ARG A 659 10.30 17.81 -21.43
C ARG A 659 10.02 19.28 -21.77
N GLY A 660 8.98 19.51 -22.57
CA GLY A 660 8.55 20.81 -23.07
C GLY A 660 9.30 21.31 -24.30
N ARG A 661 10.30 20.56 -24.81
CA ARG A 661 10.91 20.85 -26.10
C ARG A 661 9.96 20.49 -27.24
N VAL A 662 9.99 21.27 -28.31
CA VAL A 662 9.22 21.04 -29.53
C VAL A 662 10.16 20.94 -30.72
N GLY A 663 9.92 19.98 -31.60
CA GLY A 663 10.70 19.81 -32.82
C GLY A 663 10.07 18.80 -33.77
N VAL A 664 10.72 18.55 -34.89
CA VAL A 664 10.27 17.61 -35.94
C VAL A 664 11.00 16.29 -35.76
N ILE A 665 10.28 15.17 -35.87
CA ILE A 665 10.90 13.83 -35.84
C ILE A 665 11.78 13.67 -37.10
N LYS A 666 13.06 13.36 -36.90
CA LYS A 666 14.03 13.09 -37.99
C LYS A 666 14.25 11.62 -38.22
N ASN A 667 14.48 10.87 -37.15
CA ASN A 667 14.79 9.45 -37.23
C ASN A 667 14.15 8.69 -36.06
N ARG A 668 13.86 7.41 -36.31
CA ARG A 668 13.29 6.47 -35.34
C ARG A 668 14.16 5.23 -35.30
N GLU A 669 14.86 5.03 -34.20
CA GLU A 669 15.78 3.93 -34.00
C GLU A 669 15.19 2.90 -33.05
N LYS A 670 15.08 1.66 -33.53
CA LYS A 670 14.57 0.54 -32.76
C LYS A 670 15.70 -0.45 -32.50
N HIS A 671 16.21 -0.46 -31.27
CA HIS A 671 17.15 -1.46 -30.80
C HIS A 671 16.41 -2.68 -30.25
N LYS A 672 16.84 -3.89 -30.60
CA LYS A 672 16.29 -5.12 -29.99
C LYS A 672 16.64 -5.14 -28.50
N GLY A 673 15.64 -5.32 -27.64
CA GLY A 673 15.84 -5.35 -26.18
C GLY A 673 15.95 -3.99 -25.48
N SER A 674 15.83 -2.87 -26.20
CA SER A 674 15.85 -1.52 -25.62
C SER A 674 14.67 -0.67 -26.13
N PHE A 675 14.46 0.49 -25.50
CA PHE A 675 13.37 1.40 -25.86
C PHE A 675 13.60 2.02 -27.24
N GLU A 676 12.51 2.18 -28.02
CA GLU A 676 12.56 2.92 -29.28
C GLU A 676 12.96 4.38 -29.02
N THR A 677 14.02 4.82 -29.67
CA THR A 677 14.62 6.14 -29.52
C THR A 677 14.24 7.01 -30.72
N ILE A 678 13.75 8.20 -30.43
CA ILE A 678 13.25 9.17 -31.40
C ILE A 678 14.20 10.36 -31.41
N HIS A 679 14.79 10.62 -32.57
CA HIS A 679 15.62 11.79 -32.82
C HIS A 679 14.76 12.94 -33.31
N VAL A 680 14.82 14.06 -32.60
CA VAL A 680 14.00 15.24 -32.84
C VAL A 680 14.90 16.44 -33.09
N GLN A 681 14.62 17.21 -34.14
CA GLN A 681 15.29 18.47 -34.44
C GLN A 681 14.36 19.64 -34.13
N ASP A 682 14.79 20.59 -33.30
CA ASP A 682 14.01 21.80 -33.04
C ASP A 682 14.14 22.85 -34.15
N ALA A 683 13.34 23.92 -34.08
CA ALA A 683 13.33 24.98 -35.08
C ALA A 683 14.64 25.82 -35.11
N ALA A 684 15.50 25.70 -34.10
CA ALA A 684 16.83 26.32 -34.08
C ALA A 684 17.91 25.40 -34.67
N GLY A 685 17.55 24.17 -35.08
CA GLY A 685 18.46 23.19 -35.65
C GLY A 685 19.11 22.26 -34.62
N HIS A 686 18.82 22.41 -33.32
CA HIS A 686 19.39 21.51 -32.32
C HIS A 686 18.71 20.15 -32.37
N GLU A 687 19.54 19.10 -32.41
CA GLU A 687 19.08 17.72 -32.39
C GLU A 687 19.19 17.12 -30.99
N PHE A 688 18.21 16.30 -30.63
CA PHE A 688 18.21 15.57 -29.37
C PHE A 688 17.41 14.28 -29.48
N ALA A 689 17.81 13.29 -28.68
CA ALA A 689 17.13 12.01 -28.60
C ALA A 689 16.17 11.94 -27.38
N THR A 690 15.09 11.18 -27.53
CA THR A 690 14.17 10.84 -26.43
C THR A 690 13.49 9.50 -26.70
N ARG A 691 12.98 8.85 -25.65
CA ARG A 691 12.20 7.61 -25.78
C ARG A 691 10.83 7.88 -26.42
N LEU A 692 10.32 6.94 -27.22
CA LEU A 692 8.99 6.97 -27.85
C LEU A 692 7.87 7.38 -26.89
N GLY A 693 7.87 6.82 -25.67
CA GLY A 693 6.85 7.08 -24.65
C GLY A 693 6.75 8.55 -24.23
N ASN A 694 7.83 9.31 -24.36
CA ASN A 694 7.93 10.72 -23.98
C ASN A 694 7.56 11.69 -25.11
N VAL A 695 7.12 11.20 -26.26
CA VAL A 695 6.83 12.02 -27.45
C VAL A 695 5.33 12.11 -27.70
N PHE A 696 4.84 13.32 -27.96
CA PHE A 696 3.44 13.59 -28.32
C PHE A 696 3.40 14.39 -29.62
N THR A 697 2.71 13.89 -30.65
CA THR A 697 2.58 14.59 -31.94
C THR A 697 1.58 15.72 -31.84
N ILE A 698 1.97 16.93 -32.24
CA ILE A 698 1.13 18.13 -32.11
C ILE A 698 0.73 18.73 -33.46
N GLY A 699 1.25 18.24 -34.58
CA GLY A 699 0.91 18.74 -35.91
C GLY A 699 1.45 17.91 -37.07
N LYS A 700 0.92 18.17 -38.27
CA LYS A 700 1.36 17.54 -39.54
C LYS A 700 2.51 18.36 -40.13
N GLY A 701 3.61 17.71 -40.52
CA GLY A 701 4.79 18.39 -41.03
C GLY A 701 5.45 19.28 -39.98
N THR A 702 5.88 20.48 -40.39
CA THR A 702 6.53 21.48 -39.51
C THR A 702 5.54 22.37 -38.74
N LYS A 703 4.25 22.35 -39.08
CA LYS A 703 3.24 23.26 -38.53
C LYS A 703 2.45 22.58 -37.40
N PRO A 704 2.53 23.08 -36.15
CA PRO A 704 1.71 22.56 -35.06
C PRO A 704 0.23 22.93 -35.27
N TRP A 705 -0.68 22.05 -34.83
CA TRP A 705 -2.13 22.32 -34.81
C TRP A 705 -2.59 23.14 -33.62
N VAL A 706 -1.70 23.38 -32.66
CA VAL A 706 -1.97 24.15 -31.44
C VAL A 706 -0.97 25.29 -31.32
N THR A 707 -1.43 26.41 -30.79
CA THR A 707 -0.56 27.50 -30.38
C THR A 707 0.43 27.06 -29.29
N LEU A 708 1.66 27.58 -29.38
CA LEU A 708 2.76 27.21 -28.49
C LEU A 708 3.12 28.39 -27.55
N PRO A 709 3.57 28.10 -26.31
CA PRO A 709 4.02 29.11 -25.38
C PRO A 709 5.21 29.94 -25.88
N LYS A 710 5.45 31.08 -25.24
CA LYS A 710 6.61 31.96 -25.50
C LYS A 710 7.91 31.13 -25.54
N GLY A 711 8.65 31.23 -26.65
CA GLY A 711 9.86 30.44 -26.90
C GLY A 711 9.65 29.25 -27.84
N LYS A 712 8.41 28.95 -28.28
CA LYS A 712 8.09 27.93 -29.29
C LYS A 712 8.69 26.53 -29.00
N GLY A 713 8.92 26.22 -27.73
CA GLY A 713 9.54 24.95 -27.31
C GLY A 713 11.06 24.84 -27.56
N ILE A 714 11.75 25.93 -27.88
CA ILE A 714 13.21 25.94 -28.04
C ILE A 714 13.87 26.08 -26.67
N LYS A 715 14.70 25.11 -26.30
CA LYS A 715 15.47 25.13 -25.05
C LYS A 715 16.85 25.71 -25.31
N LEU A 716 17.08 26.92 -24.81
CA LEU A 716 18.37 27.60 -24.90
C LEU A 716 19.43 26.88 -24.06
N SER A 717 20.68 26.94 -24.51
CA SER A 717 21.83 26.50 -23.71
C SER A 717 22.03 27.42 -22.49
N ILE A 718 22.79 26.96 -21.49
CA ILE A 718 23.09 27.77 -20.29
C ILE A 718 23.77 29.10 -20.68
N ILE A 719 24.67 29.04 -21.68
CA ILE A 719 25.40 30.19 -22.21
C ILE A 719 24.46 31.14 -22.94
N GLU A 720 23.55 30.63 -23.76
CA GLU A 720 22.55 31.46 -24.46
C GLU A 720 21.56 32.10 -23.48
N GLU A 721 21.12 31.38 -22.45
CA GLU A 721 20.24 31.94 -21.41
C GLU A 721 20.97 33.05 -20.63
N ALA A 722 22.27 32.88 -20.33
CA ALA A 722 23.09 33.92 -19.71
C ALA A 722 23.27 35.15 -20.61
N ARG A 723 23.61 34.96 -21.90
CA ARG A 723 23.72 36.06 -22.87
C ARG A 723 22.41 36.81 -23.03
N LYS A 724 21.28 36.10 -23.06
CA LYS A 724 19.94 36.70 -23.14
C LYS A 724 19.57 37.50 -21.89
N ARG A 725 20.03 37.07 -20.70
CA ARG A 725 19.86 37.82 -19.46
C ARG A 725 20.70 39.10 -19.47
N LEU A 726 21.96 39.02 -19.88
CA LEU A 726 22.86 40.16 -20.01
C LEU A 726 22.35 41.18 -21.05
N SER A 727 21.89 40.71 -22.22
CA SER A 727 21.31 41.60 -23.23
C SER A 727 20.02 42.26 -22.74
N GLY A 728 19.23 41.57 -21.90
CA GLY A 728 18.02 42.13 -21.30
C GLY A 728 18.31 43.15 -20.19
N GLN A 729 19.40 42.98 -19.44
CA GLN A 729 19.86 43.94 -18.44
C GLN A 729 20.48 45.19 -19.07
N ASN A 730 21.11 45.06 -20.25
CA ASN A 730 21.64 46.22 -20.98
C ASN A 730 20.58 46.98 -21.79
N ALA A 731 19.39 46.40 -21.95
CA ALA A 731 18.28 47.00 -22.71
C ALA A 731 17.14 47.53 -21.81
N ALA A 732 17.23 47.29 -20.49
CA ALA A 732 16.37 47.86 -19.45
C ALA A 732 17.13 48.97 -18.73
#